data_AF-A0A2V2RYZ9-F1
#
_entry.id   AF-A0A2V2RYZ9-F1
#
_cell.length_a   1.000
_cell.length_b   1.000
_cell.length_c   1.000
_cell.angle_alpha   90.00
_cell.angle_beta   90.00
_cell.angle_gamma   90.00
#
_symmetry.space_group_name_H-M   'P 1'
#
loop_
_entity.id
_entity.type
_entity.pdbx_description
1 polymer ?
#
loop_
_entity_poly.entity_id
_entity_poly.type
_entity_poly.pdbx_seq_one_letter_code
_entity_poly.pdbx_strand_id
1 'polypeptide(L)'
;MKHRIRCILLFVALPTFGYAPQRSGLASLELAQTAFPFSFAAPTHATTGQDELLSLADGGARLLRSGGVQILADQTVSFAYGARRGLTNRTDQVGSTTYHPDGNGNITNIVENTKTNAWTFDAYDRAISYQDADGNVIGYKNDGNGNVTNIIYPGNRNVYYLRDSLGQITTVTDWLGGQTFIGYNLNCQHTSITRPNGTVRLIGYNDAGETTNIVEKTTSGFPIAFFMLGWTNSARIAWEFAAPLPPNTNPPGRLLEFDADNRLIYCNKIAVLSDLNGNMTYGPLIGPSGFVSYDYNARNQLTSAGGLTYGYDPAGFRTSITNGTNVARFVINPNANLPKVLMRTRPGITNYYIWGLGLLYEIVETATNTSTLTYHFDLRGSTIAITDGNANIKERFEYSSYGMLLYRSDSTDTPFLYNGRYGVMTDANGLLYMQARYYNPYICRFVNPDPAGFAGGLNWYAYGDGNPVSNLDPFGLGAMGETGRSSWLNWQADALGFGKGFAQADSAASMALLQRLATPGPVQLYDDATAMLSTAASFADDPSGFISSRVNTFVDSLKTPEGVGGLAHSLLLQWALGSVMGGGGAAAKDAEDGIIYLRTSSKGGEYVGQVGNAARYAQRQLEHAALNPTESFVFQELERVAAGSGRSLDVAEEDWIRAGGGPQSTGGRLENDRHQMNDEAYRRAGGTINYP
;
A
#
# COMPACT_ATOMS: atom_id res chain seq x y z
N MET A 1 27.11 17.46 47.44
CA MET A 1 28.20 16.45 47.39
C MET A 1 27.65 15.09 47.79
N LYS A 2 28.26 13.99 47.32
CA LYS A 2 28.31 12.58 47.85
C LYS A 2 27.45 12.26 49.12
N HIS A 3 26.74 11.12 49.27
CA HIS A 3 26.82 9.82 48.57
C HIS A 3 25.62 8.86 48.86
N ARG A 4 25.31 8.01 47.87
CA ARG A 4 24.97 6.55 47.92
C ARG A 4 23.83 6.01 48.80
N ILE A 5 22.84 5.43 48.12
CA ILE A 5 21.90 4.40 48.62
C ILE A 5 22.60 3.02 48.62
N ARG A 6 22.23 2.12 49.55
CA ARG A 6 22.57 0.69 49.55
C ARG A 6 21.29 -0.16 49.62
N CYS A 7 21.27 -1.26 48.88
CA CYS A 7 20.17 -2.23 48.84
C CYS A 7 20.12 -3.10 50.12
N ILE A 8 18.94 -3.64 50.41
CA ILE A 8 18.74 -4.77 51.33
C ILE A 8 17.88 -5.82 50.59
N LEU A 9 18.42 -7.03 50.43
CA LEU A 9 17.63 -8.23 50.10
C LEU A 9 17.16 -8.88 51.41
N LEU A 10 15.99 -9.51 51.40
CA LEU A 10 15.53 -10.39 52.47
C LEU A 10 15.15 -11.77 51.90
N PHE A 11 15.76 -12.82 52.46
CA PHE A 11 15.44 -14.22 52.18
C PHE A 11 14.56 -14.78 53.31
N VAL A 12 13.68 -15.75 53.02
CA VAL A 12 12.99 -16.58 54.01
C VAL A 12 13.05 -18.07 53.63
N ALA A 13 13.22 -18.92 54.64
CA ALA A 13 13.49 -20.37 54.66
C ALA A 13 12.20 -21.19 54.88
N LEU A 14 12.06 -22.52 54.71
CA LEU A 14 12.86 -23.69 54.26
C LEU A 14 11.78 -24.79 53.90
N PRO A 15 11.90 -26.15 54.01
CA PRO A 15 13.00 -27.06 54.32
C PRO A 15 13.25 -28.23 53.34
N THR A 16 14.27 -29.03 53.64
CA THR A 16 14.76 -30.22 52.91
C THR A 16 14.67 -31.53 53.72
N PHE A 17 14.54 -32.68 53.05
CA PHE A 17 14.85 -34.05 53.52
C PHE A 17 15.19 -34.91 52.27
N GLY A 18 16.16 -35.84 52.20
CA GLY A 18 17.33 -36.16 53.04
C GLY A 18 17.97 -37.53 52.71
N TYR A 19 19.31 -37.61 52.56
CA TYR A 19 20.19 -38.82 52.55
C TYR A 19 20.00 -39.89 51.41
N ALA A 20 20.98 -40.67 50.91
CA ALA A 20 22.47 -40.74 50.99
C ALA A 20 23.01 -41.74 49.90
N PRO A 21 24.34 -41.93 49.67
CA PRO A 21 24.87 -42.28 48.34
C PRO A 21 25.44 -43.71 48.15
N GLN A 22 25.63 -44.09 46.87
CA GLN A 22 26.54 -45.16 46.40
C GLN A 22 27.39 -44.61 45.22
N ARG A 23 28.69 -44.91 45.21
CA ARG A 23 29.65 -44.48 44.17
C ARG A 23 30.12 -45.66 43.33
N SER A 24 30.05 -45.55 42.00
CA SER A 24 31.00 -46.17 41.07
C SER A 24 30.81 -45.65 39.64
N GLY A 25 31.91 -45.45 38.90
CA GLY A 25 31.89 -45.10 37.47
C GLY A 25 32.26 -43.65 37.16
N LEU A 26 33.41 -43.47 36.49
CA LEU A 26 33.80 -42.22 35.85
C LEU A 26 33.05 -42.08 34.52
N ALA A 27 32.32 -40.98 34.35
CA ALA A 27 31.86 -40.51 33.04
C ALA A 27 31.85 -38.98 33.04
N SER A 28 32.60 -38.37 32.12
CA SER A 28 32.57 -36.94 31.88
C SER A 28 31.23 -36.56 31.25
N LEU A 29 30.50 -35.59 31.80
CA LEU A 29 29.40 -34.97 31.07
C LEU A 29 29.99 -34.03 30.00
N GLU A 30 30.08 -34.50 28.76
CA GLU A 30 30.18 -33.61 27.61
C GLU A 30 28.87 -32.81 27.45
N LEU A 31 29.00 -31.54 27.04
CA LEU A 31 27.86 -30.83 26.46
C LEU A 31 27.48 -31.55 25.16
N ALA A 32 26.33 -32.23 25.15
CA ALA A 32 25.73 -32.70 23.93
C ALA A 32 25.24 -31.48 23.10
N GLN A 33 26.13 -30.93 22.28
CA GLN A 33 25.73 -30.15 21.12
C GLN A 33 24.92 -31.08 20.22
N THR A 34 23.59 -30.92 20.20
CA THR A 34 22.73 -31.54 19.21
C THR A 34 22.94 -30.84 17.87
N ALA A 35 24.02 -31.21 17.18
CA ALA A 35 24.25 -30.82 15.81
C ALA A 35 23.12 -31.36 14.93
N PHE A 36 22.46 -30.48 14.17
CA PHE A 36 21.52 -30.88 13.12
C PHE A 36 22.31 -31.56 11.99
N PRO A 37 22.08 -32.85 11.69
CA PRO A 37 22.70 -33.49 10.53
C PRO A 37 21.98 -33.04 9.25
N PHE A 38 22.50 -32.01 8.59
CA PHE A 38 22.14 -31.73 7.20
C PHE A 38 22.66 -32.86 6.31
N SER A 39 21.80 -33.80 5.93
CA SER A 39 22.11 -34.73 4.84
C SER A 39 21.81 -34.07 3.50
N PHE A 40 22.85 -33.85 2.71
CA PHE A 40 22.70 -33.49 1.30
C PHE A 40 22.30 -34.75 0.51
N ALA A 41 21.00 -35.00 0.40
CA ALA A 41 20.42 -35.93 -0.56
C ALA A 41 19.62 -35.12 -1.59
N ALA A 42 20.21 -34.88 -2.76
CA ALA A 42 19.49 -34.28 -3.89
C ALA A 42 18.44 -35.27 -4.42
N PRO A 43 17.14 -34.93 -4.47
CA PRO A 43 16.15 -35.79 -5.10
C PRO A 43 16.33 -35.74 -6.61
N THR A 44 16.73 -36.87 -7.21
CA THR A 44 16.67 -37.07 -8.65
C THR A 44 15.22 -37.03 -9.12
N HIS A 45 14.92 -36.26 -10.17
CA HIS A 45 13.60 -36.27 -10.82
C HIS A 45 13.26 -37.69 -11.32
N ALA A 46 12.15 -38.24 -10.85
CA ALA A 46 11.50 -39.41 -11.44
C ALA A 46 10.03 -39.07 -11.71
N THR A 47 9.66 -39.00 -12.99
CA THR A 47 8.28 -38.75 -13.41
C THR A 47 7.47 -40.04 -13.44
N THR A 48 6.68 -40.28 -12.39
CA THR A 48 5.52 -41.19 -12.40
C THR A 48 4.50 -40.68 -11.39
N GLY A 49 3.21 -40.71 -11.74
CA GLY A 49 2.15 -40.05 -10.95
C GLY A 49 1.57 -40.89 -9.81
N GLN A 50 0.48 -40.35 -9.24
CA GLN A 50 -0.21 -40.70 -7.97
C GLN A 50 0.28 -39.88 -6.77
N ASP A 51 -0.67 -39.57 -5.87
CA ASP A 51 -0.53 -38.58 -4.80
C ASP A 51 0.37 -39.05 -3.65
N GLU A 52 1.19 -38.14 -3.09
CA GLU A 52 1.88 -38.35 -1.81
C GLU A 52 1.64 -37.17 -0.85
N LEU A 53 1.04 -37.48 0.30
CA LEU A 53 0.94 -36.59 1.47
C LEU A 53 2.19 -36.77 2.36
N LEU A 54 2.98 -35.71 2.54
CA LEU A 54 4.00 -35.66 3.58
C LEU A 54 3.47 -34.92 4.82
N SER A 55 2.98 -35.67 5.81
CA SER A 55 2.78 -35.13 7.17
C SER A 55 4.05 -35.27 7.98
N LEU A 56 4.70 -34.15 8.29
CA LEU A 56 5.65 -34.08 9.39
C LEU A 56 4.87 -33.99 10.70
N ALA A 57 5.25 -34.82 11.68
CA ALA A 57 5.00 -34.46 13.07
C ALA A 57 5.66 -33.10 13.38
N ASP A 58 5.17 -32.40 14.40
CA ASP A 58 5.67 -31.09 14.86
C ASP A 58 5.12 -29.84 14.14
N GLY A 59 4.05 -29.98 13.36
CA GLY A 59 3.06 -28.90 13.16
C GLY A 59 3.43 -27.72 12.25
N GLY A 60 4.55 -27.78 11.53
CA GLY A 60 4.94 -26.77 10.53
C GLY A 60 4.55 -27.17 9.10
N ALA A 61 3.74 -26.36 8.42
CA ALA A 61 3.36 -26.59 7.01
C ALA A 61 4.44 -26.10 6.04
N ARG A 62 4.61 -26.80 4.90
CA ARG A 62 5.55 -26.44 3.83
C ARG A 62 4.86 -26.39 2.47
N LEU A 63 5.21 -25.38 1.68
CA LEU A 63 4.69 -25.11 0.34
C LEU A 63 5.29 -26.10 -0.70
N LEU A 64 4.45 -26.89 -1.37
CA LEU A 64 4.85 -27.78 -2.47
C LEU A 64 4.44 -27.17 -3.83
N ARG A 65 5.37 -27.20 -4.81
CA ARG A 65 5.24 -26.52 -6.12
C ARG A 65 4.27 -27.19 -7.12
N SER A 66 3.44 -28.14 -6.69
CA SER A 66 2.40 -28.79 -7.49
C SER A 66 1.19 -29.10 -6.59
N GLY A 67 0.03 -28.50 -6.89
CA GLY A 67 -1.23 -28.79 -6.17
C GLY A 67 -1.21 -28.47 -4.67
N GLY A 68 -0.42 -27.48 -4.25
CA GLY A 68 -0.14 -27.22 -2.83
C GLY A 68 -1.37 -26.93 -1.98
N VAL A 69 -1.53 -27.72 -0.92
CA VAL A 69 -2.35 -27.41 0.25
C VAL A 69 -1.53 -26.53 1.21
N GLN A 70 -2.10 -25.41 1.65
CA GLN A 70 -1.58 -24.61 2.75
C GLN A 70 -2.33 -25.00 4.03
N ILE A 71 -1.61 -25.54 5.02
CA ILE A 71 -2.15 -25.75 6.37
C ILE A 71 -1.75 -24.53 7.21
N LEU A 72 -2.63 -23.55 7.31
CA LEU A 72 -2.61 -22.60 8.42
C LEU A 72 -3.13 -23.38 9.64
N ALA A 73 -2.59 -23.20 10.84
CA ALA A 73 -2.88 -24.12 11.96
C ALA A 73 -4.40 -24.35 12.18
N ASP A 74 -4.85 -25.60 11.99
CA ASP A 74 -6.25 -26.11 11.91
C ASP A 74 -7.06 -25.89 10.61
N GLN A 75 -6.51 -25.17 9.62
CA GLN A 75 -7.17 -24.79 8.37
C GLN A 75 -6.46 -25.27 7.11
N THR A 76 -7.16 -26.07 6.32
CA THR A 76 -6.71 -26.57 5.01
C THR A 76 -7.25 -25.69 3.90
N VAL A 77 -6.36 -24.91 3.25
CA VAL A 77 -6.68 -24.13 2.05
C VAL A 77 -5.99 -24.78 0.84
N SER A 78 -6.73 -25.01 -0.24
CA SER A 78 -6.18 -25.51 -1.51
C SER A 78 -6.38 -24.49 -2.64
N PHE A 79 -5.38 -24.37 -3.52
CA PHE A 79 -5.40 -23.47 -4.67
C PHE A 79 -5.15 -24.23 -5.97
N ALA A 80 -5.96 -23.95 -6.99
CA ALA A 80 -5.76 -24.42 -8.35
C ALA A 80 -5.41 -23.26 -9.28
N TYR A 81 -4.56 -23.53 -10.28
CA TYR A 81 -4.05 -22.54 -11.22
C TYR A 81 -4.25 -22.99 -12.66
N GLY A 82 -4.58 -22.05 -13.54
CA GLY A 82 -4.70 -22.28 -14.98
C GLY A 82 -3.36 -22.37 -15.71
N ALA A 83 -3.39 -22.67 -17.01
CA ALA A 83 -2.18 -22.82 -17.84
C ALA A 83 -1.26 -21.59 -17.88
N ARG A 84 -1.81 -20.37 -17.65
CA ARG A 84 -1.05 -19.11 -17.51
C ARG A 84 -0.62 -18.79 -16.06
N ARG A 85 -0.75 -19.75 -15.13
CA ARG A 85 -0.47 -19.62 -13.68
C ARG A 85 -1.36 -18.61 -12.92
N GLY A 86 -2.42 -18.09 -13.53
CA GLY A 86 -3.48 -17.36 -12.82
C GLY A 86 -4.28 -18.29 -11.92
N LEU A 87 -4.74 -17.79 -10.76
CA LEU A 87 -5.60 -18.52 -9.83
C LEU A 87 -6.96 -18.83 -10.50
N THR A 88 -7.44 -20.06 -10.40
CA THR A 88 -8.72 -20.51 -10.99
C THR A 88 -9.69 -21.11 -9.98
N ASN A 89 -9.19 -21.68 -8.87
CA ASN A 89 -10.02 -22.11 -7.76
C ASN A 89 -9.28 -21.91 -6.43
N ARG A 90 -10.03 -21.56 -5.40
CA ARG A 90 -9.61 -21.57 -3.99
C ARG A 90 -10.65 -22.39 -3.23
N THR A 91 -10.24 -23.35 -2.42
CA THR A 91 -11.15 -24.06 -1.50
C THR A 91 -10.63 -23.93 -0.09
N ASP A 92 -11.48 -23.43 0.81
CA ASP A 92 -11.25 -23.33 2.26
C ASP A 92 -12.55 -23.68 3.01
N GLN A 93 -12.58 -23.56 4.35
CA GLN A 93 -13.78 -23.89 5.14
C GLN A 93 -14.94 -22.88 4.98
N VAL A 94 -14.77 -21.78 4.23
CA VAL A 94 -15.89 -20.90 3.85
C VAL A 94 -16.57 -21.42 2.58
N GLY A 95 -15.80 -21.96 1.63
CA GLY A 95 -16.33 -22.57 0.42
C GLY A 95 -15.29 -22.79 -0.67
N SER A 96 -15.76 -23.17 -1.85
CA SER A 96 -14.95 -23.18 -3.08
C SER A 96 -15.29 -21.95 -3.92
N THR A 97 -14.30 -21.08 -4.13
CA THR A 97 -14.38 -19.87 -4.94
C THR A 97 -13.68 -20.10 -6.28
N THR A 98 -14.45 -20.13 -7.38
CA THR A 98 -13.89 -20.24 -8.74
C THR A 98 -13.73 -18.87 -9.39
N TYR A 99 -12.58 -18.69 -10.04
CA TYR A 99 -12.20 -17.47 -10.74
C TYR A 99 -12.18 -17.77 -12.25
N HIS A 100 -12.97 -17.03 -13.00
CA HIS A 100 -13.13 -17.21 -14.45
C HIS A 100 -12.45 -16.05 -15.18
N PRO A 101 -11.27 -16.27 -15.79
CA PRO A 101 -10.62 -15.28 -16.64
C PRO A 101 -11.11 -15.36 -18.10
N ASP A 102 -11.06 -14.23 -18.80
CA ASP A 102 -11.18 -14.20 -20.26
C ASP A 102 -9.86 -14.58 -20.99
N GLY A 103 -9.84 -14.42 -22.31
CA GLY A 103 -8.65 -14.69 -23.14
C GLY A 103 -7.46 -13.75 -22.91
N ASN A 104 -7.68 -12.58 -22.32
CA ASN A 104 -6.67 -11.58 -22.00
C ASN A 104 -6.15 -11.76 -20.55
N GLY A 105 -6.96 -12.37 -19.68
CA GLY A 105 -6.65 -12.65 -18.27
C GLY A 105 -7.47 -11.81 -17.30
N ASN A 106 -8.43 -11.00 -17.76
CA ASN A 106 -9.31 -10.24 -16.89
C ASN A 106 -10.31 -11.20 -16.22
N ILE A 107 -10.55 -11.02 -14.93
CA ILE A 107 -11.55 -11.83 -14.20
C ILE A 107 -12.95 -11.39 -14.61
N THR A 108 -13.67 -12.22 -15.37
CA THR A 108 -15.07 -11.97 -15.75
C THR A 108 -16.04 -12.41 -14.66
N ASN A 109 -15.71 -13.44 -13.88
CA ASN A 109 -16.55 -13.92 -12.79
C ASN A 109 -15.74 -14.42 -11.60
N ILE A 110 -16.25 -14.15 -10.39
CA ILE A 110 -15.87 -14.84 -9.16
C ILE A 110 -17.15 -15.49 -8.62
N VAL A 111 -17.15 -16.82 -8.49
CA VAL A 111 -18.32 -17.60 -8.10
C VAL A 111 -18.01 -18.39 -6.84
N GLU A 112 -18.90 -18.34 -5.86
CA GLU A 112 -18.84 -19.19 -4.67
C GLU A 112 -20.26 -19.59 -4.25
N ASN A 113 -20.50 -20.90 -4.16
CA ASN A 113 -21.82 -21.47 -3.95
C ASN A 113 -22.84 -20.97 -5.00
N THR A 114 -23.86 -20.22 -4.60
CA THR A 114 -24.86 -19.60 -5.50
C THR A 114 -24.62 -18.10 -5.73
N LYS A 115 -23.54 -17.53 -5.19
CA LYS A 115 -23.19 -16.11 -5.32
C LYS A 115 -22.17 -15.91 -6.44
N THR A 116 -22.38 -14.86 -7.24
CA THR A 116 -21.52 -14.53 -8.38
C THR A 116 -21.27 -13.03 -8.42
N ASN A 117 -20.00 -12.62 -8.33
CA ASN A 117 -19.56 -11.31 -8.80
C ASN A 117 -19.22 -11.42 -10.30
N ALA A 118 -19.63 -10.46 -11.12
CA ALA A 118 -19.37 -10.50 -12.56
C ALA A 118 -18.88 -9.16 -13.11
N TRP A 119 -17.97 -9.19 -14.08
CA TRP A 119 -17.45 -8.03 -14.80
C TRP A 119 -17.62 -8.22 -16.30
N THR A 120 -17.80 -7.12 -17.02
CA THR A 120 -17.59 -7.07 -18.47
C THR A 120 -16.64 -5.95 -18.83
N PHE A 121 -15.83 -6.19 -19.87
CA PHE A 121 -14.75 -5.32 -20.31
C PHE A 121 -14.99 -4.84 -21.75
N ASP A 122 -14.41 -3.70 -22.12
CA ASP A 122 -14.31 -3.30 -23.52
C ASP A 122 -13.04 -3.85 -24.19
N ALA A 123 -12.83 -3.54 -25.48
CA ALA A 123 -11.70 -4.03 -26.26
C ALA A 123 -10.32 -3.52 -25.82
N TYR A 124 -10.26 -2.66 -24.79
CA TYR A 124 -9.03 -2.16 -24.18
C TYR A 124 -8.84 -2.67 -22.74
N ASP A 125 -9.49 -3.78 -22.37
CA ASP A 125 -9.46 -4.40 -21.04
C ASP A 125 -9.98 -3.50 -19.91
N ARG A 126 -10.78 -2.47 -20.24
CA ARG A 126 -11.38 -1.55 -19.26
C ARG A 126 -12.75 -2.05 -18.84
N ALA A 127 -13.03 -2.14 -17.54
CA ALA A 127 -14.34 -2.52 -17.04
C ALA A 127 -15.43 -1.54 -17.52
N ILE A 128 -16.52 -2.08 -18.08
CA ILE A 128 -17.72 -1.33 -18.52
C ILE A 128 -18.99 -1.73 -17.76
N SER A 129 -18.98 -2.86 -17.08
CA SER A 129 -20.02 -3.27 -16.13
C SER A 129 -19.43 -4.08 -14.98
N TYR A 130 -20.07 -3.99 -13.82
CA TYR A 130 -19.87 -4.87 -12.68
C TYR A 130 -21.23 -5.26 -12.09
N GLN A 131 -21.41 -6.52 -11.73
CA GLN A 131 -22.57 -7.02 -11.00
C GLN A 131 -22.10 -7.65 -9.68
N ASP A 132 -22.73 -7.27 -8.57
CA ASP A 132 -22.46 -7.87 -7.26
C ASP A 132 -23.23 -9.18 -7.04
N ALA A 133 -22.87 -9.88 -5.97
CA ALA A 133 -23.46 -11.17 -5.59
C ALA A 133 -24.96 -11.13 -5.24
N ASP A 134 -25.54 -9.94 -4.98
CA ASP A 134 -26.97 -9.73 -4.75
C ASP A 134 -27.70 -9.31 -6.05
N GLY A 135 -26.98 -9.22 -7.18
CA GLY A 135 -27.50 -8.94 -8.51
C GLY A 135 -27.51 -7.46 -8.90
N ASN A 136 -27.05 -6.54 -8.05
CA ASN A 136 -27.02 -5.11 -8.37
C ASN A 136 -25.94 -4.82 -9.41
N VAL A 137 -26.25 -3.97 -10.39
CA VAL A 137 -25.35 -3.64 -11.49
C VAL A 137 -24.84 -2.20 -11.37
N ILE A 138 -23.52 -2.04 -11.52
CA ILE A 138 -22.84 -0.76 -11.72
C ILE A 138 -22.31 -0.72 -13.17
N GLY A 139 -22.67 0.31 -13.93
CA GLY A 139 -22.14 0.56 -15.27
C GLY A 139 -21.04 1.62 -15.28
N TYR A 140 -20.10 1.53 -16.22
CA TYR A 140 -19.04 2.52 -16.42
C TYR A 140 -19.05 3.00 -17.87
N LYS A 141 -18.84 4.30 -18.08
CA LYS A 141 -18.60 4.89 -19.41
C LYS A 141 -17.25 5.58 -19.41
N ASN A 142 -16.46 5.30 -20.44
CA ASN A 142 -15.10 5.81 -20.61
C ASN A 142 -15.04 6.75 -21.83
N ASP A 143 -14.17 7.74 -21.80
CA ASP A 143 -13.79 8.52 -22.98
C ASP A 143 -12.75 7.78 -23.86
N GLY A 144 -12.32 8.44 -24.93
CA GLY A 144 -11.27 7.94 -25.82
C GLY A 144 -9.87 7.87 -25.18
N ASN A 145 -9.66 8.56 -24.05
CA ASN A 145 -8.39 8.59 -23.32
C ASN A 145 -8.32 7.55 -22.19
N GLY A 146 -9.44 6.88 -21.85
CA GLY A 146 -9.51 5.92 -20.75
C GLY A 146 -10.13 6.45 -19.46
N ASN A 147 -10.52 7.74 -19.41
CA ASN A 147 -11.11 8.31 -18.21
C ASN A 147 -12.58 7.90 -18.09
N VAL A 148 -12.99 7.48 -16.90
CA VAL A 148 -14.42 7.36 -16.58
C VAL A 148 -15.07 8.75 -16.64
N THR A 149 -16.11 8.85 -17.47
CA THR A 149 -16.98 10.02 -17.67
C THR A 149 -18.32 9.89 -16.95
N ASN A 150 -18.75 8.67 -16.64
CA ASN A 150 -19.99 8.40 -15.92
C ASN A 150 -19.95 7.03 -15.23
N ILE A 151 -20.40 6.98 -13.97
CA ILE A 151 -20.68 5.74 -13.23
C ILE A 151 -22.20 5.65 -13.03
N ILE A 152 -22.78 4.54 -13.49
CA ILE A 152 -24.21 4.27 -13.46
C ILE A 152 -24.50 3.38 -12.25
N TYR A 153 -25.11 3.95 -11.23
CA TYR A 153 -25.49 3.30 -9.98
C TYR A 153 -26.78 2.47 -10.20
N PRO A 154 -27.11 1.52 -9.30
CA PRO A 154 -28.32 0.71 -9.41
C PRO A 154 -29.61 1.53 -9.61
N GLY A 155 -30.49 1.00 -10.47
CA GLY A 155 -31.69 1.72 -10.93
C GLY A 155 -31.40 2.81 -11.98
N ASN A 156 -30.32 2.68 -12.75
CA ASN A 156 -29.91 3.61 -13.81
C ASN A 156 -29.66 5.07 -13.32
N ARG A 157 -29.11 5.19 -12.11
CA ARG A 157 -28.77 6.46 -11.47
C ARG A 157 -27.38 6.91 -11.93
N ASN A 158 -27.33 7.84 -12.89
CA ASN A 158 -26.09 8.24 -13.55
C ASN A 158 -25.35 9.33 -12.73
N VAL A 159 -24.03 9.19 -12.55
CA VAL A 159 -23.17 10.20 -11.93
C VAL A 159 -22.05 10.56 -12.89
N TYR A 160 -22.09 11.79 -13.42
CA TYR A 160 -21.21 12.28 -14.48
C TYR A 160 -20.00 13.02 -13.93
N TYR A 161 -18.87 12.88 -14.63
CA TYR A 161 -17.60 13.51 -14.32
C TYR A 161 -17.11 14.32 -15.53
N LEU A 162 -17.00 15.64 -15.36
CA LEU A 162 -16.32 16.50 -16.33
C LEU A 162 -14.87 16.70 -15.89
N ARG A 163 -13.98 16.85 -16.88
CA ARG A 163 -12.54 17.01 -16.67
C ARG A 163 -11.99 18.15 -17.49
N ASP A 164 -10.87 18.71 -17.05
CA ASP A 164 -10.08 19.67 -17.83
C ASP A 164 -9.14 18.97 -18.82
N SER A 165 -8.34 19.75 -19.55
CA SER A 165 -7.32 19.24 -20.50
C SER A 165 -6.14 18.52 -19.83
N LEU A 166 -6.06 18.52 -18.50
CA LEU A 166 -5.06 17.79 -17.71
C LEU A 166 -5.66 16.51 -17.08
N GLY A 167 -6.92 16.18 -17.38
CA GLY A 167 -7.63 15.01 -16.87
C GLY A 167 -8.19 15.16 -15.45
N GLN A 168 -8.06 16.35 -14.84
CA GLN A 168 -8.49 16.61 -13.46
C GLN A 168 -10.01 16.83 -13.42
N ILE A 169 -10.69 16.31 -12.39
CA ILE A 169 -12.15 16.37 -12.27
C ILE A 169 -12.58 17.80 -11.92
N THR A 170 -13.26 18.49 -12.83
CA THR A 170 -13.75 19.86 -12.60
C THR A 170 -15.19 19.90 -12.10
N THR A 171 -16.02 18.92 -12.51
CA THR A 171 -17.43 18.85 -12.12
C THR A 171 -17.86 17.41 -11.86
N VAL A 172 -18.61 17.19 -10.78
CA VAL A 172 -19.39 15.96 -10.53
C VAL A 172 -20.87 16.32 -10.58
N THR A 173 -21.69 15.60 -11.34
CA THR A 173 -23.15 15.84 -11.45
C THR A 173 -23.93 14.54 -11.19
N ASP A 174 -24.85 14.56 -10.22
CA ASP A 174 -25.76 13.44 -9.95
C ASP A 174 -26.99 13.39 -10.90
N TRP A 175 -27.80 12.35 -10.80
CA TRP A 175 -29.00 12.14 -11.63
C TRP A 175 -30.19 13.06 -11.31
N LEU A 176 -30.16 13.77 -10.18
CA LEU A 176 -31.11 14.83 -9.81
C LEU A 176 -30.64 16.21 -10.32
N GLY A 177 -29.43 16.30 -10.90
CA GLY A 177 -28.81 17.53 -11.36
C GLY A 177 -28.00 18.26 -10.28
N GLY A 178 -27.74 17.64 -9.13
CA GLY A 178 -26.87 18.20 -8.09
C GLY A 178 -25.42 18.28 -8.57
N GLN A 179 -24.84 19.49 -8.58
CA GLN A 179 -23.49 19.73 -9.10
C GLN A 179 -22.49 20.06 -7.99
N THR A 180 -21.32 19.42 -8.05
CA THR A 180 -20.12 19.82 -7.31
C THR A 180 -19.07 20.33 -8.28
N PHE A 181 -18.51 21.50 -8.00
CA PHE A 181 -17.42 22.12 -8.78
C PHE A 181 -16.11 22.06 -8.00
N ILE A 182 -15.01 21.77 -8.69
CA ILE A 182 -13.66 21.68 -8.10
C ILE A 182 -12.74 22.63 -8.87
N GLY A 183 -12.07 23.52 -8.13
CA GLY A 183 -11.07 24.45 -8.67
C GLY A 183 -9.65 24.02 -8.33
N TYR A 184 -8.70 24.33 -9.20
CA TYR A 184 -7.28 23.96 -9.07
C TYR A 184 -6.36 25.17 -9.23
N ASN A 185 -5.14 25.06 -8.70
CA ASN A 185 -4.04 26.00 -9.01
C ASN A 185 -3.16 25.48 -10.17
N LEU A 186 -2.17 26.28 -10.58
CA LEU A 186 -1.21 25.92 -11.64
C LEU A 186 -0.30 24.72 -11.29
N ASN A 187 -0.27 24.29 -10.02
CA ASN A 187 0.45 23.11 -9.56
C ASN A 187 -0.44 21.85 -9.53
N CYS A 188 -1.62 21.89 -10.17
CA CYS A 188 -2.61 20.80 -10.18
C CYS A 188 -3.16 20.42 -8.79
N GLN A 189 -3.10 21.33 -7.81
CA GLN A 189 -3.64 21.12 -6.46
C GLN A 189 -5.03 21.74 -6.37
N HIS A 190 -5.99 21.00 -5.80
CA HIS A 190 -7.37 21.48 -5.65
C HIS A 190 -7.47 22.57 -4.57
N THR A 191 -7.91 23.76 -4.94
CA THR A 191 -8.01 24.94 -4.06
C THR A 191 -9.43 25.22 -3.59
N SER A 192 -10.45 24.69 -4.28
CA SER A 192 -11.85 24.86 -3.89
C SER A 192 -12.71 23.64 -4.23
N ILE A 193 -13.73 23.39 -3.41
CA ILE A 193 -14.82 22.45 -3.70
C ILE A 193 -16.15 23.13 -3.32
N THR A 194 -16.99 23.45 -4.31
CA THR A 194 -18.34 23.99 -4.11
C THR A 194 -19.34 22.85 -4.31
N ARG A 195 -20.15 22.54 -3.30
CA ARG A 195 -21.08 21.40 -3.27
C ARG A 195 -22.52 21.83 -3.61
N PRO A 196 -23.47 20.91 -3.90
CA PRO A 196 -24.79 21.28 -4.45
C PRO A 196 -25.65 22.17 -3.55
N ASN A 197 -25.49 22.08 -2.23
CA ASN A 197 -26.18 22.95 -1.27
C ASN A 197 -25.56 24.36 -1.15
N GLY A 198 -24.54 24.67 -1.94
CA GLY A 198 -23.83 25.97 -1.94
C GLY A 198 -22.72 26.09 -0.88
N THR A 199 -22.47 25.05 -0.08
CA THR A 199 -21.31 25.02 0.82
C THR A 199 -19.99 24.94 0.05
N VAL A 200 -18.95 25.57 0.59
CA VAL A 200 -17.64 25.68 -0.07
C VAL A 200 -16.51 25.24 0.87
N ARG A 201 -15.66 24.34 0.41
CA ARG A 201 -14.32 24.09 0.94
C ARG A 201 -13.33 24.98 0.19
N LEU A 202 -12.42 25.65 0.90
CA LEU A 202 -11.24 26.33 0.35
C LEU A 202 -9.99 25.72 0.98
N ILE A 203 -8.91 25.63 0.22
CA ILE A 203 -7.62 25.05 0.66
C ILE A 203 -6.48 25.95 0.22
N GLY A 204 -5.61 26.32 1.15
CA GLY A 204 -4.36 27.03 0.87
C GLY A 204 -3.15 26.12 1.03
N TYR A 205 -2.11 26.38 0.25
CA TYR A 205 -0.85 25.63 0.23
C TYR A 205 0.35 26.56 0.45
N ASN A 206 1.49 26.00 0.87
CA ASN A 206 2.80 26.68 0.82
C ASN A 206 3.58 26.29 -0.46
N ASP A 207 4.76 26.87 -0.65
CA ASP A 207 5.62 26.62 -1.81
C ASP A 207 6.14 25.17 -1.88
N ALA A 208 6.13 24.43 -0.77
CA ALA A 208 6.44 22.99 -0.72
C ALA A 208 5.24 22.10 -1.09
N GLY A 209 4.06 22.69 -1.33
CA GLY A 209 2.82 21.99 -1.66
C GLY A 209 2.08 21.41 -0.46
N GLU A 210 2.45 21.76 0.76
CA GLU A 210 1.80 21.33 2.00
C GLU A 210 0.59 22.23 2.30
N THR A 211 -0.50 21.64 2.79
CA THR A 211 -1.73 22.38 3.12
C THR A 211 -1.50 23.28 4.33
N THR A 212 -1.64 24.60 4.18
CA THR A 212 -1.47 25.57 5.28
C THR A 212 -2.78 25.90 5.98
N ASN A 213 -3.90 25.85 5.27
CA ASN A 213 -5.23 26.13 5.83
C ASN A 213 -6.35 25.45 5.04
N ILE A 214 -7.46 25.17 5.73
CA ILE A 214 -8.73 24.71 5.16
C ILE A 214 -9.86 25.56 5.74
N VAL A 215 -10.77 26.04 4.89
CA VAL A 215 -12.01 26.71 5.31
C VAL A 215 -13.19 25.92 4.74
N GLU A 216 -14.07 25.40 5.58
CA GLU A 216 -15.41 24.92 5.18
C GLU A 216 -16.43 25.99 5.57
N LYS A 217 -17.27 26.46 4.64
CA LYS A 217 -18.23 27.56 4.87
C LYS A 217 -19.58 27.33 4.21
N THR A 218 -20.62 27.97 4.74
CA THR A 218 -21.97 28.00 4.17
C THR A 218 -22.04 28.92 2.95
N THR A 219 -23.15 28.85 2.21
CA THR A 219 -23.50 29.72 1.08
C THR A 219 -23.52 31.21 1.46
N SER A 220 -23.89 31.52 2.72
CA SER A 220 -23.86 32.87 3.31
C SER A 220 -22.48 33.30 3.82
N GLY A 221 -21.45 32.45 3.66
CA GLY A 221 -20.07 32.75 4.06
C GLY A 221 -19.72 32.48 5.52
N PHE A 222 -20.67 32.02 6.34
CA PHE A 222 -20.38 31.66 7.74
C PHE A 222 -19.48 30.41 7.79
N PRO A 223 -18.43 30.39 8.63
CA PRO A 223 -17.55 29.24 8.76
C PRO A 223 -18.29 28.06 9.41
N ILE A 224 -18.28 26.92 8.73
CA ILE A 224 -18.65 25.61 9.29
C ILE A 224 -17.47 25.11 10.12
N ALA A 225 -16.26 25.19 9.56
CA ALA A 225 -15.01 24.96 10.26
C ALA A 225 -13.83 25.65 9.58
N PHE A 226 -12.74 25.83 10.32
CA PHE A 226 -11.49 26.43 9.86
C PHE A 226 -10.30 25.71 10.49
N PHE A 227 -9.27 25.44 9.69
CA PHE A 227 -8.02 24.81 10.12
C PHE A 227 -6.82 25.64 9.67
N MET A 228 -5.81 25.73 10.53
CA MET A 228 -4.45 26.18 10.17
C MET A 228 -3.45 25.11 10.58
N LEU A 229 -2.45 24.88 9.73
CA LEU A 229 -1.53 23.76 9.83
C LEU A 229 -0.09 24.27 9.72
N GLY A 230 0.74 23.90 10.71
CA GLY A 230 2.17 24.10 10.67
C GLY A 230 2.90 22.80 10.40
N TRP A 231 3.94 22.84 9.57
CA TRP A 231 4.70 21.67 9.15
C TRP A 231 6.15 21.72 9.68
N THR A 232 6.71 20.54 9.90
CA THR A 232 8.15 20.35 10.14
C THR A 232 8.89 20.22 8.82
N ASN A 233 10.20 20.46 8.82
CA ASN A 233 11.08 20.25 7.65
C ASN A 233 11.09 18.78 7.11
N SER A 234 10.46 17.84 7.83
CA SER A 234 10.30 16.44 7.43
C SER A 234 8.86 16.12 6.96
N ALA A 235 8.10 17.13 6.53
CA ALA A 235 6.72 17.02 6.03
C ALA A 235 5.74 16.32 7.01
N ARG A 236 5.96 16.50 8.32
CA ARG A 236 5.02 16.09 9.39
C ARG A 236 4.36 17.31 9.99
N ILE A 237 3.08 17.19 10.37
CA ILE A 237 2.34 18.26 11.04
C ILE A 237 2.99 18.52 12.41
N ALA A 238 3.47 19.74 12.62
CA ALA A 238 4.08 20.23 13.85
C ALA A 238 3.01 20.73 14.84
N TRP A 239 1.99 21.41 14.32
CA TRP A 239 0.87 21.94 15.09
C TRP A 239 -0.35 22.13 14.19
N GLU A 240 -1.53 22.13 14.82
CA GLU A 240 -2.80 22.40 14.17
C GLU A 240 -3.63 23.35 15.05
N PHE A 241 -4.31 24.30 14.42
CA PHE A 241 -5.38 25.08 15.03
C PHE A 241 -6.68 24.76 14.32
N ALA A 242 -7.74 24.51 15.08
CA ALA A 242 -9.08 24.21 14.55
C ALA A 242 -10.13 25.14 15.19
N ALA A 243 -11.11 25.57 14.40
CA ALA A 243 -12.29 26.31 14.84
C ALA A 243 -13.57 25.71 14.21
N PRO A 244 -14.71 25.59 14.93
CA PRO A 244 -14.90 25.89 16.34
C PRO A 244 -13.94 25.08 17.23
N LEU A 245 -13.61 25.60 18.41
CA LEU A 245 -12.66 24.92 19.29
C LEU A 245 -13.25 23.56 19.70
N PRO A 246 -12.47 22.46 19.60
CA PRO A 246 -12.95 21.15 20.01
C PRO A 246 -13.28 21.15 21.51
N PRO A 247 -14.32 20.41 21.96
CA PRO A 247 -14.61 20.22 23.38
C PRO A 247 -13.39 19.66 24.12
N ASN A 248 -13.26 20.04 25.40
CA ASN A 248 -12.14 19.63 26.24
C ASN A 248 -12.27 18.19 26.79
N THR A 249 -12.72 17.25 25.96
CA THR A 249 -12.86 15.83 26.30
C THR A 249 -11.59 15.07 25.95
N ASN A 250 -10.86 14.60 26.97
CA ASN A 250 -9.71 13.72 26.75
C ASN A 250 -10.16 12.26 26.54
N PRO A 251 -9.48 11.48 25.69
CA PRO A 251 -9.75 10.04 25.59
C PRO A 251 -9.42 9.34 26.92
N PRO A 252 -10.21 8.34 27.34
CA PRO A 252 -10.01 7.64 28.61
C PRO A 252 -8.66 6.92 28.67
N GLY A 253 -7.97 7.06 29.80
CA GLY A 253 -6.71 6.37 30.07
C GLY A 253 -6.85 4.85 29.97
N ARG A 254 -5.78 4.20 29.50
CA ARG A 254 -5.73 2.75 29.24
C ARG A 254 -4.29 2.24 29.36
N LEU A 255 -4.13 1.09 30.00
CA LEU A 255 -2.85 0.36 30.03
C LEU A 255 -2.93 -0.79 29.03
N LEU A 256 -2.00 -0.83 28.08
CA LEU A 256 -1.90 -1.89 27.06
C LEU A 256 -0.58 -2.62 27.26
N GLU A 257 -0.63 -3.95 27.30
CA GLU A 257 0.55 -4.83 27.40
C GLU A 257 0.57 -5.77 26.20
N PHE A 258 1.76 -6.02 25.65
CA PHE A 258 1.93 -6.72 24.37
C PHE A 258 2.92 -7.90 24.49
N ASP A 259 2.75 -8.90 23.62
CA ASP A 259 3.75 -9.96 23.44
C ASP A 259 4.88 -9.55 22.47
N ALA A 260 5.81 -10.46 22.20
CA ALA A 260 6.94 -10.23 21.29
C ALA A 260 6.51 -10.04 19.82
N ASP A 261 5.34 -10.55 19.43
CA ASP A 261 4.75 -10.40 18.09
C ASP A 261 3.87 -9.15 17.99
N ASN A 262 3.94 -8.25 18.99
CA ASN A 262 3.10 -7.07 19.17
C ASN A 262 1.59 -7.36 19.29
N ARG A 263 1.15 -8.57 19.62
CA ARG A 263 -0.27 -8.86 19.92
C ARG A 263 -0.63 -8.25 21.27
N LEU A 264 -1.88 -7.80 21.43
CA LEU A 264 -2.37 -7.25 22.70
C LEU A 264 -2.70 -8.42 23.64
N ILE A 265 -2.05 -8.50 24.81
CA ILE A 265 -2.26 -9.58 25.79
C ILE A 265 -3.00 -9.10 27.04
N TYR A 266 -2.90 -7.83 27.41
CA TYR A 266 -3.73 -7.22 28.44
C TYR A 266 -4.17 -5.80 28.06
N CYS A 267 -5.43 -5.46 28.35
CA CYS A 267 -5.92 -4.10 28.40
C CYS A 267 -6.50 -3.82 29.80
N ASN A 268 -5.99 -2.81 30.50
CA ASN A 268 -6.32 -2.50 31.90
C ASN A 268 -6.19 -3.72 32.84
N LYS A 269 -5.18 -4.57 32.60
CA LYS A 269 -4.93 -5.85 33.29
C LYS A 269 -6.01 -6.94 33.11
N ILE A 270 -6.99 -6.72 32.23
CA ILE A 270 -7.91 -7.76 31.76
C ILE A 270 -7.27 -8.43 30.54
N ALA A 271 -7.25 -9.77 30.55
CA ALA A 271 -6.63 -10.56 29.49
C ALA A 271 -7.35 -10.34 28.14
N VAL A 272 -6.54 -10.26 27.08
CA VAL A 272 -6.98 -10.23 25.69
C VAL A 272 -6.53 -11.54 25.06
N LEU A 273 -7.42 -12.18 24.30
CA LEU A 273 -7.17 -13.46 23.64
C LEU A 273 -7.05 -13.26 22.13
N SER A 274 -6.20 -14.07 21.51
CA SER A 274 -6.05 -14.17 20.06
C SER A 274 -6.10 -15.64 19.62
N ASP A 275 -6.44 -15.86 18.35
CA ASP A 275 -6.24 -17.15 17.69
C ASP A 275 -4.78 -17.33 17.20
N LEU A 276 -4.49 -18.48 16.58
CA LEU A 276 -3.16 -18.81 16.04
C LEU A 276 -2.77 -17.94 14.83
N ASN A 277 -3.74 -17.34 14.13
CA ASN A 277 -3.49 -16.37 13.07
C ASN A 277 -3.22 -14.96 13.63
N GLY A 278 -3.34 -14.76 14.95
CA GLY A 278 -3.15 -13.48 15.63
C GLY A 278 -4.38 -12.56 15.64
N ASN A 279 -5.53 -13.01 15.12
CA ASN A 279 -6.76 -12.25 15.23
C ASN A 279 -7.18 -12.17 16.69
N MET A 280 -7.54 -11.00 17.22
CA MET A 280 -8.09 -10.84 18.57
C MET A 280 -9.46 -11.50 18.64
N THR A 281 -9.63 -12.55 19.44
CA THR A 281 -10.89 -13.31 19.61
C THR A 281 -11.68 -12.91 20.86
N TYR A 282 -11.03 -12.29 21.85
CA TYR A 282 -11.69 -11.68 23.00
C TYR A 282 -10.91 -10.45 23.45
N GLY A 283 -11.55 -9.29 23.56
CA GLY A 283 -10.85 -8.07 23.92
C GLY A 283 -11.74 -6.83 24.04
N PRO A 284 -11.15 -5.66 24.33
CA PRO A 284 -11.87 -4.41 24.50
C PRO A 284 -12.41 -3.89 23.16
N LEU A 285 -13.64 -3.36 23.19
CA LEU A 285 -14.37 -2.81 22.05
C LEU A 285 -14.56 -1.29 22.23
N ILE A 286 -15.36 -0.88 23.21
CA ILE A 286 -15.58 0.54 23.58
C ILE A 286 -15.29 0.72 25.07
N GLY A 287 -14.33 1.59 25.39
CA GLY A 287 -14.08 2.03 26.76
C GLY A 287 -13.47 0.96 27.68
N PRO A 288 -13.25 1.29 28.97
CA PRO A 288 -12.40 0.51 29.87
C PRO A 288 -13.00 -0.83 30.33
N SER A 289 -14.31 -1.04 30.17
CA SER A 289 -15.03 -2.24 30.62
C SER A 289 -15.79 -2.98 29.50
N GLY A 290 -15.83 -2.44 28.29
CA GLY A 290 -16.58 -3.04 27.17
C GLY A 290 -15.78 -4.12 26.45
N PHE A 291 -15.60 -5.29 27.06
CA PHE A 291 -14.96 -6.45 26.42
C PHE A 291 -16.00 -7.33 25.72
N VAL A 292 -15.65 -7.85 24.53
CA VAL A 292 -16.52 -8.69 23.70
C VAL A 292 -15.72 -9.82 23.04
N SER A 293 -16.44 -10.85 22.58
CA SER A 293 -15.90 -11.81 21.62
C SER A 293 -15.87 -11.21 20.21
N TYR A 294 -14.92 -11.69 19.42
CA TYR A 294 -14.71 -11.38 18.01
C TYR A 294 -14.57 -12.69 17.26
N ASP A 295 -15.42 -12.92 16.26
CA ASP A 295 -15.42 -14.14 15.46
C ASP A 295 -14.87 -13.86 14.06
N TYR A 296 -14.09 -14.78 13.51
CA TYR A 296 -13.49 -14.68 12.18
C TYR A 296 -13.82 -15.92 11.34
N ASN A 297 -13.80 -15.77 10.02
CA ASN A 297 -13.84 -16.90 9.10
C ASN A 297 -12.42 -17.39 8.74
N ALA A 298 -12.33 -18.50 7.99
CA ALA A 298 -11.06 -19.05 7.48
C ALA A 298 -10.31 -18.16 6.47
N ARG A 299 -10.76 -16.92 6.26
CA ARG A 299 -10.12 -15.89 5.43
C ARG A 299 -9.60 -14.72 6.26
N ASN A 300 -9.58 -14.85 7.60
CA ASN A 300 -9.27 -13.80 8.58
C ASN A 300 -10.17 -12.56 8.46
N GLN A 301 -11.40 -12.71 7.93
CA GLN A 301 -12.40 -11.64 7.90
C GLN A 301 -13.26 -11.72 9.16
N LEU A 302 -13.41 -10.60 9.88
CA LEU A 302 -14.25 -10.50 11.06
C LEU A 302 -15.73 -10.72 10.68
N THR A 303 -16.37 -11.77 11.20
CA THR A 303 -17.76 -12.13 10.93
C THR A 303 -18.72 -11.68 12.03
N SER A 304 -18.23 -11.48 13.26
CA SER A 304 -19.03 -11.00 14.39
C SER A 304 -18.18 -10.22 15.40
N ALA A 305 -18.73 -9.12 15.93
CA ALA A 305 -18.18 -8.41 17.09
C ALA A 305 -19.23 -7.51 17.74
N GLY A 306 -19.34 -7.53 19.07
CA GLY A 306 -20.14 -6.55 19.82
C GLY A 306 -21.62 -6.48 19.46
N GLY A 307 -22.24 -7.62 19.12
CA GLY A 307 -23.65 -7.70 18.72
C GLY A 307 -23.94 -7.38 17.25
N LEU A 308 -22.90 -7.06 16.46
CA LEU A 308 -22.99 -6.97 15.00
C LEU A 308 -22.49 -8.25 14.34
N THR A 309 -23.13 -8.63 13.24
CA THR A 309 -22.59 -9.64 12.31
C THR A 309 -22.36 -9.06 10.92
N TYR A 310 -21.37 -9.58 10.22
CA TYR A 310 -20.86 -9.05 8.96
C TYR A 310 -20.99 -10.08 7.84
N GLY A 311 -21.57 -9.67 6.72
CA GLY A 311 -21.67 -10.48 5.51
C GLY A 311 -20.68 -10.03 4.44
N TYR A 312 -20.01 -10.98 3.81
CA TYR A 312 -19.06 -10.78 2.71
C TYR A 312 -19.57 -11.44 1.42
N ASP A 313 -19.08 -10.95 0.28
CA ASP A 313 -19.27 -11.55 -1.03
C ASP A 313 -18.06 -12.44 -1.45
N PRO A 314 -18.17 -13.22 -2.54
CA PRO A 314 -17.07 -14.06 -3.05
C PRO A 314 -15.78 -13.29 -3.38
N ALA A 315 -15.89 -12.01 -3.74
CA ALA A 315 -14.75 -11.12 -3.97
C ALA A 315 -14.09 -10.60 -2.67
N GLY A 316 -14.69 -10.87 -1.50
CA GLY A 316 -14.18 -10.52 -0.18
C GLY A 316 -14.63 -9.16 0.36
N PHE A 317 -15.54 -8.45 -0.34
CA PHE A 317 -16.05 -7.16 0.10
C PHE A 317 -17.16 -7.33 1.14
N ARG A 318 -17.21 -6.42 2.12
CA ARG A 318 -18.24 -6.42 3.18
C ARG A 318 -19.57 -5.86 2.66
N THR A 319 -20.43 -6.71 2.13
CA THR A 319 -21.71 -6.34 1.53
C THR A 319 -22.86 -6.17 2.53
N SER A 320 -22.73 -6.58 3.80
CA SER A 320 -23.77 -6.30 4.81
C SER A 320 -23.29 -6.22 6.26
N ILE A 321 -24.07 -5.52 7.07
CA ILE A 321 -24.00 -5.51 8.55
C ILE A 321 -25.41 -5.82 9.08
N THR A 322 -25.52 -6.71 10.06
CA THR A 322 -26.76 -6.98 10.79
C THR A 322 -26.63 -6.59 12.26
N ASN A 323 -27.63 -5.88 12.78
CA ASN A 323 -27.78 -5.50 14.19
C ASN A 323 -29.19 -5.92 14.67
N GLY A 324 -29.28 -7.10 15.29
CA GLY A 324 -30.55 -7.73 15.63
C GLY A 324 -31.41 -7.96 14.38
N THR A 325 -32.56 -7.30 14.29
CA THR A 325 -33.46 -7.36 13.12
C THR A 325 -33.11 -6.35 12.01
N ASN A 326 -32.20 -5.41 12.27
CA ASN A 326 -31.83 -4.38 11.29
C ASN A 326 -30.69 -4.87 10.41
N VAL A 327 -30.93 -4.97 9.10
CA VAL A 327 -29.91 -5.32 8.10
C VAL A 327 -29.63 -4.12 7.21
N ALA A 328 -28.36 -3.70 7.14
CA ALA A 328 -27.86 -2.79 6.11
C ALA A 328 -27.14 -3.61 5.03
N ARG A 329 -27.48 -3.38 3.76
CA ARG A 329 -26.77 -3.93 2.59
C ARG A 329 -26.05 -2.83 1.81
N PHE A 330 -24.93 -3.18 1.19
CA PHE A 330 -24.06 -2.24 0.48
C PHE A 330 -23.83 -2.70 -0.96
N VAL A 331 -24.04 -1.80 -1.92
CA VAL A 331 -23.53 -1.97 -3.29
C VAL A 331 -22.20 -1.24 -3.36
N ILE A 332 -21.15 -1.98 -3.68
CA ILE A 332 -19.76 -1.53 -3.64
C ILE A 332 -19.24 -1.45 -5.08
N ASN A 333 -18.60 -0.34 -5.41
CA ASN A 333 -17.75 -0.22 -6.59
C ASN A 333 -16.37 -0.81 -6.27
N PRO A 334 -16.00 -1.99 -6.82
CA PRO A 334 -14.66 -2.55 -6.69
C PRO A 334 -13.67 -1.93 -7.69
N ASN A 335 -14.20 -1.27 -8.72
CA ASN A 335 -13.46 -0.61 -9.77
C ASN A 335 -13.19 0.84 -9.29
N ALA A 336 -12.29 0.95 -8.32
CA ALA A 336 -11.75 2.21 -7.79
C ALA A 336 -10.50 1.88 -6.96
N ASN A 337 -9.54 2.81 -6.86
CA ASN A 337 -8.28 2.58 -6.12
C ASN A 337 -8.55 2.18 -4.64
N LEU A 338 -9.67 2.62 -4.08
CA LEU A 338 -10.25 2.12 -2.83
C LEU A 338 -11.72 1.75 -3.10
N PRO A 339 -12.21 0.56 -2.71
CA PRO A 339 -13.61 0.19 -2.90
C PRO A 339 -14.58 1.21 -2.30
N LYS A 340 -15.57 1.65 -3.07
CA LYS A 340 -16.53 2.69 -2.65
C LYS A 340 -17.93 2.14 -2.49
N VAL A 341 -18.53 2.28 -1.32
CA VAL A 341 -19.98 2.05 -1.17
C VAL A 341 -20.69 3.14 -1.98
N LEU A 342 -21.43 2.74 -3.02
CA LEU A 342 -22.25 3.64 -3.83
C LEU A 342 -23.67 3.76 -3.28
N MET A 343 -24.17 2.70 -2.63
CA MET A 343 -25.54 2.59 -2.15
C MET A 343 -25.58 1.79 -0.85
N ARG A 344 -26.37 2.25 0.13
CA ARG A 344 -26.70 1.55 1.38
C ARG A 344 -28.22 1.40 1.47
N THR A 345 -28.72 0.18 1.55
CA THR A 345 -30.15 -0.13 1.63
C THR A 345 -30.52 -0.69 3.00
N ARG A 346 -31.64 -0.21 3.55
CA ARG A 346 -32.25 -0.64 4.82
C ARG A 346 -33.78 -0.66 4.70
N PRO A 347 -34.51 -1.21 5.69
CA PRO A 347 -35.97 -1.14 5.70
C PRO A 347 -36.49 0.31 5.52
N GLY A 348 -37.12 0.58 4.37
CA GLY A 348 -37.75 1.87 4.05
C GLY A 348 -36.83 3.04 3.67
N ILE A 349 -35.50 2.86 3.67
CA ILE A 349 -34.53 3.93 3.40
C ILE A 349 -33.38 3.42 2.52
N THR A 350 -33.05 4.18 1.49
CA THR A 350 -31.84 3.98 0.67
C THR A 350 -30.99 5.25 0.68
N ASN A 351 -29.72 5.13 1.02
CA ASN A 351 -28.73 6.19 0.86
C ASN A 351 -27.89 5.89 -0.38
N TYR A 352 -27.63 6.89 -1.22
CA TYR A 352 -26.65 6.82 -2.30
C TYR A 352 -25.53 7.83 -2.03
N TYR A 353 -24.29 7.43 -2.20
CA TYR A 353 -23.13 8.26 -1.84
C TYR A 353 -22.46 8.79 -3.11
N ILE A 354 -22.36 10.11 -3.23
CA ILE A 354 -21.75 10.75 -4.39
C ILE A 354 -20.27 11.01 -4.09
N TRP A 355 -19.42 10.48 -4.97
CA TRP A 355 -17.97 10.51 -4.87
C TRP A 355 -17.36 11.44 -5.92
N GLY A 356 -16.25 12.10 -5.56
CA GLY A 356 -15.36 12.84 -6.45
C GLY A 356 -13.91 12.56 -6.02
N LEU A 357 -13.17 13.60 -5.58
CA LEU A 357 -11.87 13.46 -4.87
C LEU A 357 -12.03 12.93 -3.43
N GLY A 358 -12.87 11.92 -3.24
CA GLY A 358 -13.43 11.50 -1.95
C GLY A 358 -14.95 11.66 -1.87
N LEU A 359 -15.55 11.30 -0.73
CA LEU A 359 -16.99 11.46 -0.47
C LEU A 359 -17.38 12.95 -0.53
N LEU A 360 -18.53 13.29 -1.12
CA LEU A 360 -19.00 14.67 -1.24
C LEU A 360 -20.29 14.91 -0.44
N TYR A 361 -21.33 14.15 -0.75
CA TYR A 361 -22.65 14.19 -0.14
C TYR A 361 -23.35 12.84 -0.36
N GLU A 362 -24.45 12.62 0.34
CA GLU A 362 -25.38 11.53 0.07
C GLU A 362 -26.76 12.06 -0.33
N ILE A 363 -27.46 11.26 -1.14
CA ILE A 363 -28.89 11.38 -1.44
C ILE A 363 -29.60 10.31 -0.61
N VAL A 364 -30.58 10.72 0.20
CA VAL A 364 -31.41 9.86 1.04
C VAL A 364 -32.80 9.78 0.42
N GLU A 365 -33.15 8.60 -0.09
CA GLU A 365 -34.47 8.30 -0.63
C GLU A 365 -35.28 7.46 0.38
N THR A 366 -36.51 7.89 0.66
CA THR A 366 -37.53 7.11 1.38
C THR A 366 -38.76 6.94 0.48
N ALA A 367 -39.80 6.24 0.96
CA ALA A 367 -41.05 6.09 0.21
C ALA A 367 -41.78 7.41 -0.11
N THR A 368 -41.46 8.52 0.56
CA THR A 368 -42.19 9.80 0.45
C THR A 368 -41.30 11.03 0.28
N ASN A 369 -39.98 10.90 0.39
CA ASN A 369 -39.07 12.05 0.38
C ASN A 369 -37.71 11.70 -0.24
N THR A 370 -37.09 12.69 -0.89
CA THR A 370 -35.69 12.66 -1.33
C THR A 370 -34.99 13.88 -0.74
N SER A 371 -33.92 13.67 0.01
CA SER A 371 -33.14 14.75 0.64
C SER A 371 -31.64 14.52 0.47
N THR A 372 -30.83 15.52 0.80
CA THR A 372 -29.36 15.42 0.73
C THR A 372 -28.71 15.80 2.06
N LEU A 373 -27.59 15.12 2.34
CA LEU A 373 -26.71 15.38 3.47
C LEU A 373 -25.28 15.53 2.96
N THR A 374 -24.65 16.66 3.25
CA THR A 374 -23.38 17.08 2.66
C THR A 374 -22.25 16.98 3.68
N TYR A 375 -21.14 16.34 3.31
CA TYR A 375 -20.05 16.02 4.24
C TYR A 375 -18.91 17.06 4.20
N HIS A 376 -18.48 17.49 5.39
CA HIS A 376 -17.34 18.38 5.60
C HIS A 376 -16.26 17.64 6.36
N PHE A 377 -15.00 17.82 5.96
CA PHE A 377 -13.87 17.05 6.49
C PHE A 377 -12.75 17.93 7.01
N ASP A 378 -11.95 17.42 7.95
CA ASP A 378 -10.65 17.99 8.28
C ASP A 378 -9.62 17.74 7.16
N LEU A 379 -8.32 17.86 7.46
CA LEU A 379 -7.26 17.45 6.53
C LEU A 379 -7.35 15.94 6.23
N ARG A 380 -7.38 15.13 7.31
CA ARG A 380 -7.37 13.66 7.40
C ARG A 380 -8.59 12.95 6.81
N GLY A 381 -9.49 13.69 6.16
CA GLY A 381 -10.71 13.14 5.60
C GLY A 381 -11.71 12.66 6.66
N SER A 382 -11.57 13.06 7.92
CA SER A 382 -12.52 12.75 8.99
C SER A 382 -13.70 13.71 8.94
N THR A 383 -14.93 13.19 8.95
CA THR A 383 -16.15 14.00 8.90
C THR A 383 -16.28 14.82 10.17
N ILE A 384 -16.14 16.14 10.07
CA ILE A 384 -16.25 17.09 11.19
C ILE A 384 -17.62 17.75 11.31
N ALA A 385 -18.37 17.79 10.20
CA ALA A 385 -19.72 18.31 10.17
C ALA A 385 -20.50 17.72 8.99
N ILE A 386 -21.83 17.70 9.14
CA ILE A 386 -22.78 17.41 8.06
C ILE A 386 -23.74 18.59 7.94
N THR A 387 -24.00 19.03 6.72
CA THR A 387 -25.04 20.03 6.41
C THR A 387 -26.20 19.42 5.61
N ASP A 388 -27.41 19.95 5.78
CA ASP A 388 -28.57 19.56 4.96
C ASP A 388 -28.56 20.23 3.57
N GLY A 389 -29.55 19.90 2.74
CA GLY A 389 -29.74 20.52 1.42
C GLY A 389 -29.91 22.05 1.42
N ASN A 390 -30.19 22.67 2.57
CA ASN A 390 -30.27 24.13 2.74
C ASN A 390 -28.98 24.73 3.35
N ALA A 391 -27.90 23.96 3.41
CA ALA A 391 -26.63 24.29 4.05
C ALA A 391 -26.69 24.57 5.58
N ASN A 392 -27.76 24.16 6.27
CA ASN A 392 -27.80 24.21 7.73
C ASN A 392 -26.95 23.08 8.30
N ILE A 393 -26.15 23.37 9.32
CA ILE A 393 -25.38 22.35 10.04
C ILE A 393 -26.36 21.45 10.79
N LYS A 394 -26.43 20.18 10.39
CA LYS A 394 -27.19 19.14 11.07
C LYS A 394 -26.40 18.57 12.24
N GLU A 395 -25.12 18.33 12.02
CA GLU A 395 -24.31 17.60 12.99
C GLU A 395 -22.85 18.04 12.95
N ARG A 396 -22.18 17.89 14.10
CA ARG A 396 -20.74 18.09 14.30
C ARG A 396 -20.13 16.89 15.00
N PHE A 397 -18.87 16.61 14.70
CA PHE A 397 -18.10 15.48 15.24
C PHE A 397 -16.70 15.93 15.61
N GLU A 398 -16.15 15.35 16.67
CA GLU A 398 -14.77 15.57 17.11
C GLU A 398 -14.14 14.24 17.51
N TYR A 399 -12.85 14.08 17.22
CA TYR A 399 -12.14 12.82 17.40
C TYR A 399 -10.84 13.05 18.18
N SER A 400 -10.40 12.02 18.91
CA SER A 400 -9.01 11.95 19.35
C SER A 400 -8.09 11.77 18.13
N SER A 401 -6.79 12.03 18.30
CA SER A 401 -5.80 11.81 17.23
C SER A 401 -5.82 10.40 16.65
N TYR A 402 -6.24 9.39 17.42
CA TYR A 402 -6.39 7.99 17.00
C TYR A 402 -7.83 7.64 16.58
N GLY A 403 -8.67 8.61 16.24
CA GLY A 403 -10.00 8.42 15.66
C GLY A 403 -11.11 7.99 16.62
N MET A 404 -10.87 8.03 17.93
CA MET A 404 -11.92 7.76 18.92
C MET A 404 -12.87 8.96 18.96
N LEU A 405 -14.15 8.75 18.66
CA LEU A 405 -15.17 9.79 18.68
C LEU A 405 -15.32 10.36 20.11
N LEU A 406 -15.02 11.64 20.27
CA LEU A 406 -14.98 12.38 21.55
C LEU A 406 -16.22 13.25 21.77
N TYR A 407 -16.81 13.75 20.70
CA TYR A 407 -18.05 14.51 20.72
C TYR A 407 -18.82 14.31 19.42
N ARG A 408 -20.15 14.32 19.54
CA ARG A 408 -21.11 14.19 18.46
C ARG A 408 -22.36 14.97 18.86
N SER A 409 -22.83 15.90 18.03
CA SER A 409 -23.89 16.84 18.43
C SER A 409 -25.32 16.32 18.23
N ASP A 410 -25.50 15.27 17.42
CA ASP A 410 -26.79 14.67 17.09
C ASP A 410 -26.60 13.13 16.91
N SER A 411 -27.45 12.48 16.13
CA SER A 411 -27.46 11.05 15.87
C SER A 411 -27.83 10.71 14.43
N THR A 412 -27.38 11.53 13.45
CA THR A 412 -27.65 11.26 12.02
C THR A 412 -27.12 9.89 11.63
N ASP A 413 -27.93 9.07 10.98
CA ASP A 413 -27.51 7.75 10.55
C ASP A 413 -26.55 7.84 9.34
N THR A 414 -25.27 8.00 9.62
CA THR A 414 -24.16 7.96 8.66
C THR A 414 -23.08 6.96 9.13
N PRO A 415 -22.44 6.21 8.22
CA PRO A 415 -21.29 5.38 8.55
C PRO A 415 -19.96 6.11 8.35
N PHE A 416 -19.91 7.23 7.63
CA PHE A 416 -18.68 7.87 7.19
C PHE A 416 -18.26 8.96 8.19
N LEU A 417 -17.55 8.54 9.23
CA LEU A 417 -17.05 9.39 10.32
C LEU A 417 -15.55 9.65 10.18
N TYR A 418 -14.72 9.10 11.07
CA TYR A 418 -13.25 9.21 10.99
C TYR A 418 -12.72 8.56 9.70
N ASN A 419 -11.86 9.29 8.98
CA ASN A 419 -11.41 8.99 7.59
C ASN A 419 -12.56 8.72 6.58
N GLY A 420 -13.79 9.16 6.87
CA GLY A 420 -14.99 8.90 6.07
C GLY A 420 -14.90 9.39 4.62
N ARG A 421 -14.15 10.47 4.35
CA ARG A 421 -13.86 10.97 2.99
C ARG A 421 -13.29 9.89 2.07
N TYR A 422 -12.60 8.90 2.64
CA TYR A 422 -11.86 7.87 1.91
C TYR A 422 -12.58 6.53 1.88
N GLY A 423 -13.75 6.41 2.51
CA GLY A 423 -14.58 5.21 2.53
C GLY A 423 -14.45 4.37 3.81
N VAL A 424 -13.70 4.83 4.81
CA VAL A 424 -13.66 4.18 6.13
C VAL A 424 -15.04 4.31 6.79
N MET A 425 -15.61 3.19 7.21
CA MET A 425 -16.92 3.13 7.85
C MET A 425 -16.77 2.91 9.35
N THR A 426 -17.39 3.75 10.17
CA THR A 426 -17.57 3.50 11.60
C THR A 426 -18.87 2.73 11.83
N ASP A 427 -18.75 1.57 12.44
CA ASP A 427 -19.88 0.71 12.76
C ASP A 427 -20.52 1.10 14.11
N ALA A 428 -21.77 0.67 14.35
CA ALA A 428 -22.50 0.98 15.59
C ALA A 428 -21.84 0.40 16.86
N ASN A 429 -20.91 -0.55 16.72
CA ASN A 429 -20.12 -1.13 17.80
C ASN A 429 -18.77 -0.39 18.04
N GLY A 430 -18.52 0.73 17.35
CA GLY A 430 -17.34 1.58 17.54
C GLY A 430 -16.09 1.13 16.79
N LEU A 431 -16.12 0.01 16.05
CA LEU A 431 -15.04 -0.38 15.15
C LEU A 431 -15.07 0.43 13.85
N LEU A 432 -13.89 0.62 13.25
CA LEU A 432 -13.73 1.26 11.97
C LEU A 432 -13.31 0.23 10.93
N TYR A 433 -14.17 -0.01 9.94
CA TYR A 433 -13.87 -0.84 8.80
C TYR A 433 -12.99 -0.06 7.81
N MET A 434 -11.71 -0.43 7.74
CA MET A 434 -10.70 0.12 6.85
C MET A 434 -10.41 -0.89 5.73
N GLN A 435 -11.46 -1.38 5.06
CA GLN A 435 -11.40 -2.34 3.94
C GLN A 435 -10.79 -3.71 4.30
N ALA A 436 -9.46 -3.83 4.38
CA ALA A 436 -8.76 -5.10 4.65
C ALA A 436 -8.79 -5.50 6.14
N ARG A 437 -8.96 -4.53 7.05
CA ARG A 437 -8.93 -4.75 8.50
C ARG A 437 -9.99 -3.95 9.26
N TYR A 438 -10.23 -4.36 10.50
CA TYR A 438 -11.00 -3.58 11.47
C TYR A 438 -10.07 -2.89 12.45
N TYR A 439 -10.19 -1.58 12.54
CA TYR A 439 -9.45 -0.73 13.46
C TYR A 439 -10.29 -0.45 14.71
N ASN A 440 -9.69 -0.59 15.89
CA ASN A 440 -10.30 -0.20 17.14
C ASN A 440 -9.64 1.10 17.66
N PRO A 441 -10.39 2.22 17.71
CA PRO A 441 -9.84 3.52 18.08
C PRO A 441 -9.61 3.65 19.59
N TYR A 442 -10.30 2.86 20.42
CA TYR A 442 -10.10 2.84 21.86
C TYR A 442 -8.74 2.23 22.21
N ILE A 443 -8.31 1.13 21.57
CA ILE A 443 -6.95 0.56 21.74
C ILE A 443 -5.91 1.07 20.73
N CYS A 444 -6.30 1.99 19.85
CA CYS A 444 -5.42 2.67 18.90
C CYS A 444 -4.70 1.75 17.89
N ARG A 445 -5.33 0.63 17.52
CA ARG A 445 -4.71 -0.40 16.66
C ARG A 445 -5.73 -1.29 15.96
N PHE A 446 -5.28 -2.04 14.96
CA PHE A 446 -6.10 -3.07 14.30
C PHE A 446 -6.35 -4.27 15.22
N VAL A 447 -7.52 -4.92 15.09
CA VAL A 447 -7.89 -6.12 15.87
C VAL A 447 -7.40 -7.42 15.23
N ASN A 448 -6.98 -7.37 13.96
CA ASN A 448 -6.39 -8.47 13.21
C ASN A 448 -5.08 -8.02 12.52
N PRO A 449 -4.11 -8.94 12.30
CA PRO A 449 -2.84 -8.57 11.70
C PRO A 449 -2.96 -8.15 10.24
N ASP A 450 -1.97 -7.39 9.78
CA ASP A 450 -1.84 -6.90 8.41
C ASP A 450 -1.77 -8.06 7.41
N PRO A 451 -2.72 -8.21 6.46
CA PRO A 451 -2.61 -9.21 5.41
C PRO A 451 -1.48 -8.89 4.42
N ALA A 452 -0.92 -7.67 4.42
CA ALA A 452 0.33 -7.36 3.70
C ALA A 452 1.60 -7.82 4.43
N GLY A 453 1.49 -8.29 5.68
CA GLY A 453 2.62 -8.70 6.52
C GLY A 453 3.68 -7.61 6.61
N PHE A 454 4.95 -7.98 6.37
CA PHE A 454 6.07 -7.03 6.42
C PHE A 454 6.03 -5.91 5.37
N ALA A 455 5.21 -6.01 4.31
CA ALA A 455 5.02 -4.91 3.37
C ALA A 455 4.19 -3.76 3.96
N GLY A 456 3.31 -4.06 4.93
CA GLY A 456 2.58 -3.04 5.70
C GLY A 456 3.36 -2.48 6.90
N GLY A 457 4.45 -3.15 7.30
CA GLY A 457 5.37 -2.70 8.35
C GLY A 457 5.82 -3.80 9.32
N LEU A 458 6.69 -3.46 10.27
CA LEU A 458 7.19 -4.41 11.28
C LEU A 458 6.15 -4.76 12.37
N ASN A 459 5.15 -3.91 12.60
CA ASN A 459 4.09 -4.14 13.57
C ASN A 459 2.76 -4.30 12.84
N TRP A 460 2.34 -5.55 12.64
CA TRP A 460 1.16 -5.91 11.85
C TRP A 460 -0.18 -5.40 12.41
N TYR A 461 -0.19 -4.72 13.56
CA TYR A 461 -1.40 -4.14 14.15
C TYR A 461 -1.34 -2.60 14.20
N ALA A 462 -0.22 -1.97 13.83
CA ALA A 462 -0.04 -0.52 13.96
C ALA A 462 -0.96 0.25 13.02
N TYR A 463 -1.41 1.44 13.46
CA TYR A 463 -2.14 2.39 12.64
C TYR A 463 -1.30 3.65 12.43
N GLY A 464 -1.15 4.09 11.18
CA GLY A 464 -0.43 5.30 10.79
C GLY A 464 1.03 5.38 11.28
N ASP A 465 1.72 4.24 11.47
CA ASP A 465 3.05 4.13 12.09
C ASP A 465 3.17 4.85 13.45
N GLY A 466 2.07 4.90 14.23
CA GLY A 466 2.02 5.62 15.50
C GLY A 466 2.00 7.15 15.37
N ASN A 467 1.86 7.68 14.15
CA ASN A 467 1.69 9.11 13.88
C ASN A 467 0.36 9.37 13.12
N PRO A 468 -0.81 9.13 13.74
CA PRO A 468 -2.11 9.31 13.10
C PRO A 468 -2.49 10.79 12.85
N VAL A 469 -1.64 11.72 13.30
CA VAL A 469 -1.81 13.16 13.02
C VAL A 469 -1.37 13.48 11.59
N SER A 470 -0.29 12.86 11.09
CA SER A 470 0.23 13.07 9.73
C SER A 470 -0.04 11.91 8.75
N ASN A 471 -0.30 10.71 9.27
CA ASN A 471 -0.45 9.48 8.50
C ASN A 471 -1.85 8.86 8.67
N LEU A 472 -2.32 8.16 7.66
CA LEU A 472 -3.57 7.40 7.62
C LEU A 472 -3.29 5.95 7.19
N ASP A 473 -4.29 5.08 7.32
CA ASP A 473 -4.34 3.78 6.63
C ASP A 473 -5.77 3.51 6.12
N PRO A 474 -6.21 4.12 5.00
CA PRO A 474 -7.56 3.90 4.46
C PRO A 474 -7.75 2.54 3.78
N PHE A 475 -6.65 1.83 3.49
CA PHE A 475 -6.64 0.51 2.87
C PHE A 475 -6.71 -0.63 3.89
N GLY A 476 -6.28 -0.36 5.12
CA GLY A 476 -6.01 -1.39 6.13
C GLY A 476 -4.78 -2.23 5.77
N LEU A 477 -3.77 -1.65 5.10
CA LEU A 477 -2.59 -2.36 4.57
C LEU A 477 -1.24 -1.66 4.86
N GLY A 478 -1.24 -0.52 5.57
CA GLY A 478 -0.02 0.22 5.88
C GLY A 478 -0.20 1.75 5.93
N ALA A 479 0.77 2.45 6.53
CA ALA A 479 0.70 3.89 6.71
C ALA A 479 0.94 4.69 5.41
N MET A 480 0.16 5.75 5.20
CA MET A 480 0.23 6.67 4.07
C MET A 480 0.14 8.13 4.53
N GLY A 481 0.97 9.02 4.00
CA GLY A 481 0.92 10.47 4.28
C GLY A 481 -0.03 11.22 3.35
N GLU A 482 -0.63 12.32 3.81
CA GLU A 482 -1.64 13.06 3.01
C GLU A 482 -1.09 14.10 2.04
N THR A 483 0.10 14.67 2.25
CA THR A 483 0.64 15.77 1.42
C THR A 483 2.10 15.52 1.00
N GLY A 484 2.59 16.26 -0.01
CA GLY A 484 3.95 16.12 -0.55
C GLY A 484 4.14 14.94 -1.52
N ARG A 485 5.39 14.64 -1.89
CA ARG A 485 5.71 13.57 -2.87
C ARG A 485 5.29 12.15 -2.44
N SER A 486 5.11 11.92 -1.15
CA SER A 486 4.62 10.67 -0.56
C SER A 486 3.11 10.70 -0.30
N SER A 487 2.40 11.69 -0.83
CA SER A 487 0.96 11.83 -0.71
C SER A 487 0.23 10.74 -1.48
N TRP A 488 -0.65 10.00 -0.78
CA TRP A 488 -1.62 9.15 -1.46
C TRP A 488 -2.65 9.97 -2.28
N LEU A 489 -2.75 11.30 -2.04
CA LEU A 489 -3.51 12.21 -2.92
C LEU A 489 -2.82 12.47 -4.27
N ASN A 490 -1.50 12.29 -4.39
CA ASN A 490 -0.84 12.30 -5.71
C ASN A 490 -1.11 11.01 -6.50
N TRP A 491 -1.39 9.91 -5.80
CA TRP A 491 -2.07 8.72 -6.34
C TRP A 491 -3.58 8.95 -6.60
N GLN A 492 -4.14 10.08 -6.15
CA GLN A 492 -5.49 10.57 -6.49
C GLN A 492 -5.51 11.66 -7.58
N ALA A 493 -4.39 12.04 -8.21
CA ALA A 493 -4.49 12.58 -9.57
C ALA A 493 -5.21 11.55 -10.47
N ASP A 494 -4.96 10.25 -10.20
CA ASP A 494 -5.72 9.08 -10.65
C ASP A 494 -6.90 8.69 -9.71
N ALA A 495 -7.58 9.63 -9.01
CA ALA A 495 -8.69 9.31 -8.09
C ALA A 495 -9.88 8.58 -8.75
N LEU A 496 -10.03 8.79 -10.04
CA LEU A 496 -10.92 8.08 -10.96
C LEU A 496 -10.11 7.62 -12.19
N GLY A 497 -8.83 7.31 -11.97
CA GLY A 497 -7.81 7.04 -12.97
C GLY A 497 -7.74 5.57 -13.32
N PHE A 498 -8.61 5.14 -14.23
CA PHE A 498 -8.45 3.89 -14.97
C PHE A 498 -7.46 4.06 -16.14
N GLY A 499 -6.35 4.74 -15.86
CA GLY A 499 -5.39 5.21 -16.84
C GLY A 499 -4.12 4.34 -16.85
N LYS A 500 -4.03 3.45 -17.86
CA LYS A 500 -2.83 2.65 -18.19
C LYS A 500 -2.39 1.60 -17.17
N GLY A 501 -3.00 0.42 -17.27
CA GLY A 501 -2.21 -0.82 -17.28
C GLY A 501 -1.56 -1.27 -15.97
N PHE A 502 -2.17 -0.97 -14.82
CA PHE A 502 -2.14 -1.95 -13.75
C PHE A 502 -3.17 -3.02 -14.08
N ALA A 503 -2.71 -4.25 -14.28
CA ALA A 503 -3.57 -5.36 -14.67
C ALA A 503 -4.65 -5.55 -13.60
N GLN A 504 -5.93 -5.48 -14.00
CA GLN A 504 -7.05 -5.59 -13.06
C GLN A 504 -7.19 -7.00 -12.45
N ALA A 505 -6.35 -7.95 -12.90
CA ALA A 505 -6.05 -9.19 -12.21
C ALA A 505 -5.49 -8.97 -10.79
N ASP A 506 -4.76 -7.88 -10.53
CA ASP A 506 -4.01 -7.71 -9.28
C ASP A 506 -4.82 -7.25 -8.06
N SER A 507 -6.04 -6.73 -8.14
CA SER A 507 -6.80 -6.48 -6.89
C SER A 507 -7.22 -7.79 -6.21
N ALA A 508 -7.61 -8.81 -6.98
CA ALA A 508 -7.90 -10.15 -6.47
C ALA A 508 -6.64 -11.02 -6.34
N ALA A 509 -5.72 -10.97 -7.32
CA ALA A 509 -4.50 -11.76 -7.30
C ALA A 509 -3.42 -11.19 -6.35
N SER A 510 -3.32 -9.88 -6.14
CA SER A 510 -2.46 -9.32 -5.08
C SER A 510 -3.06 -9.53 -3.70
N MET A 511 -4.38 -9.56 -3.51
CA MET A 511 -4.92 -10.04 -2.22
C MET A 511 -4.57 -11.52 -1.97
N ALA A 512 -4.54 -12.36 -3.01
CA ALA A 512 -4.02 -13.73 -2.92
C ALA A 512 -2.48 -13.80 -2.76
N LEU A 513 -1.72 -12.83 -3.29
CA LEU A 513 -0.26 -12.72 -3.17
C LEU A 513 0.18 -12.14 -1.81
N LEU A 514 -0.63 -11.28 -1.21
CA LEU A 514 -0.47 -10.74 0.13
C LEU A 514 -0.86 -11.83 1.16
N GLN A 515 -1.94 -12.58 0.94
CA GLN A 515 -2.20 -13.83 1.69
C GLN A 515 -1.07 -14.86 1.56
N ARG A 516 -0.30 -14.85 0.47
CA ARG A 516 0.88 -15.71 0.27
C ARG A 516 2.12 -15.24 1.05
N LEU A 517 2.12 -14.03 1.61
CA LEU A 517 3.14 -13.50 2.54
C LEU A 517 2.74 -13.62 4.02
N ALA A 518 1.49 -14.01 4.31
CA ALA A 518 0.91 -13.99 5.65
C ALA A 518 1.23 -15.22 6.54
N THR A 519 2.42 -15.82 6.40
CA THR A 519 2.88 -16.93 7.27
C THR A 519 4.32 -16.73 7.73
N PRO A 520 4.59 -16.55 9.04
CA PRO A 520 5.95 -16.50 9.55
C PRO A 520 6.55 -17.91 9.64
N GLY A 521 7.67 -18.14 8.97
CA GLY A 521 8.43 -19.39 9.04
C GLY A 521 9.93 -19.13 8.86
N PRO A 522 10.81 -19.48 9.82
CA PRO A 522 12.20 -19.04 9.84
C PRO A 522 13.11 -19.65 8.74
N VAL A 523 12.59 -20.55 7.90
CA VAL A 523 13.37 -21.31 6.91
C VAL A 523 13.35 -20.68 5.50
N GLN A 524 12.41 -19.77 5.18
CA GLN A 524 12.37 -19.12 3.86
C GLN A 524 13.54 -18.17 3.59
N LEU A 525 14.14 -17.59 4.64
CA LEU A 525 15.21 -16.59 4.55
C LEU A 525 16.45 -17.04 3.75
N TYR A 526 16.74 -18.34 3.68
CA TYR A 526 17.90 -18.88 2.96
C TYR A 526 17.62 -19.12 1.46
N ASP A 527 16.48 -19.73 1.14
CA ASP A 527 16.08 -20.02 -0.23
C ASP A 527 15.73 -18.73 -1.00
N ASP A 528 15.07 -17.77 -0.36
CA ASP A 528 14.70 -16.50 -1.00
C ASP A 528 15.92 -15.59 -1.19
N ALA A 529 16.89 -15.58 -0.25
CA ALA A 529 18.17 -14.90 -0.46
C ALA A 529 18.96 -15.50 -1.64
N THR A 530 18.94 -16.84 -1.78
CA THR A 530 19.62 -17.54 -2.89
C THR A 530 18.90 -17.31 -4.23
N ALA A 531 17.56 -17.24 -4.24
CA ALA A 531 16.77 -16.88 -5.41
C ALA A 531 17.03 -15.42 -5.86
N MET A 532 17.07 -14.47 -4.92
CA MET A 532 17.44 -13.08 -5.20
C MET A 532 18.88 -12.96 -5.72
N LEU A 533 19.84 -13.72 -5.17
CA LEU A 533 21.21 -13.76 -5.67
C LEU A 533 21.30 -14.33 -7.10
N SER A 534 20.58 -15.40 -7.40
CA SER A 534 20.55 -16.00 -8.74
C SER A 534 19.96 -15.06 -9.80
N THR A 535 19.07 -14.15 -9.38
CA THR A 535 18.49 -13.12 -10.24
C THR A 535 19.42 -11.90 -10.35
N ALA A 536 20.12 -11.50 -9.28
CA ALA A 536 21.11 -10.43 -9.34
C ALA A 536 22.29 -10.79 -10.27
N ALA A 537 22.71 -12.05 -10.27
CA ALA A 537 23.79 -12.54 -11.13
C ALA A 537 23.43 -12.57 -12.63
N SER A 538 22.15 -12.55 -13.00
CA SER A 538 21.71 -12.52 -14.41
C SER A 538 21.50 -11.12 -14.99
N PHE A 539 21.75 -10.05 -14.22
CA PHE A 539 21.50 -8.66 -14.62
C PHE A 539 22.71 -7.72 -14.46
N ALA A 540 23.92 -8.25 -14.23
CA ALA A 540 25.12 -7.44 -14.01
C ALA A 540 26.29 -7.84 -14.93
N ASP A 541 26.63 -6.94 -15.86
CA ASP A 541 28.03 -6.79 -16.28
C ASP A 541 28.78 -6.11 -15.11
N ASP A 542 29.68 -6.84 -14.44
CA ASP A 542 30.57 -6.32 -13.39
C ASP A 542 32.03 -6.26 -13.89
N PRO A 543 32.38 -5.32 -14.79
CA PRO A 543 33.74 -5.18 -15.33
C PRO A 543 34.77 -4.68 -14.30
N SER A 544 34.36 -4.45 -13.04
CA SER A 544 35.21 -3.91 -11.97
C SER A 544 35.49 -4.91 -10.84
N GLY A 545 34.75 -6.01 -10.76
CA GLY A 545 34.79 -6.94 -9.62
C GLY A 545 34.33 -6.34 -8.28
N PHE A 546 33.83 -5.10 -8.26
CA PHE A 546 33.45 -4.39 -7.03
C PHE A 546 32.21 -5.00 -6.40
N ILE A 547 31.23 -5.41 -7.21
CA ILE A 547 30.02 -6.09 -6.74
C ILE A 547 30.39 -7.50 -6.31
N SER A 548 31.14 -8.22 -7.14
CA SER A 548 31.57 -9.60 -6.89
C SER A 548 32.42 -9.75 -5.61
N SER A 549 33.34 -8.82 -5.32
CA SER A 549 34.13 -8.85 -4.08
C SER A 549 33.29 -8.55 -2.83
N ARG A 550 32.32 -7.62 -2.91
CA ARG A 550 31.39 -7.33 -1.81
C ARG A 550 30.45 -8.51 -1.53
N VAL A 551 29.94 -9.17 -2.56
CA VAL A 551 29.10 -10.37 -2.45
C VAL A 551 29.88 -11.54 -1.86
N ASN A 552 31.11 -11.80 -2.31
CA ASN A 552 31.94 -12.86 -1.73
C ASN A 552 32.32 -12.58 -0.26
N THR A 553 32.67 -11.32 0.08
CA THR A 553 32.93 -10.92 1.48
C THR A 553 31.68 -11.09 2.36
N PHE A 554 30.49 -10.80 1.83
CA PHE A 554 29.22 -11.03 2.50
C PHE A 554 28.95 -12.52 2.71
N VAL A 555 29.12 -13.35 1.67
CA VAL A 555 28.99 -14.82 1.75
C VAL A 555 29.98 -15.44 2.73
N ASP A 556 31.21 -14.94 2.84
CA ASP A 556 32.17 -15.42 3.84
C ASP A 556 31.83 -14.97 5.27
N SER A 557 31.26 -13.77 5.45
CA SER A 557 30.79 -13.30 6.76
C SER A 557 29.62 -14.10 7.33
N LEU A 558 28.81 -14.73 6.47
CA LEU A 558 27.68 -15.60 6.85
C LEU A 558 28.12 -17.01 7.29
N LYS A 559 29.40 -17.38 7.12
CA LYS A 559 29.92 -18.72 7.47
C LYS A 559 30.36 -18.86 8.94
N THR A 560 30.26 -17.81 9.75
CA THR A 560 30.68 -17.84 11.17
C THR A 560 29.50 -17.58 12.12
N PRO A 561 29.39 -18.30 13.26
CA PRO A 561 28.26 -18.15 14.19
C PRO A 561 28.09 -16.75 14.79
N GLU A 562 29.17 -15.96 14.87
CA GLU A 562 29.15 -14.61 15.45
C GLU A 562 28.61 -13.53 14.49
N GLY A 563 28.56 -13.80 13.17
CA GLY A 563 28.09 -12.84 12.17
C GLY A 563 26.61 -12.48 12.27
N VAL A 564 25.79 -13.36 12.85
CA VAL A 564 24.32 -13.21 12.90
C VAL A 564 23.85 -12.21 13.97
N GLY A 565 24.66 -11.95 15.01
CA GLY A 565 24.28 -11.06 16.12
C GLY A 565 24.66 -9.58 15.93
N GLY A 566 25.48 -9.25 14.94
CA GLY A 566 26.23 -7.98 14.93
C GLY A 566 25.65 -6.80 14.13
N LEU A 567 24.77 -7.02 13.15
CA LEU A 567 24.51 -6.03 12.08
C LEU A 567 23.04 -5.60 11.88
N ALA A 568 22.24 -5.63 12.94
CA ALA A 568 20.90 -5.03 12.94
C ALA A 568 20.87 -3.49 12.84
N HIS A 569 22.02 -2.80 12.71
CA HIS A 569 22.15 -1.35 12.93
C HIS A 569 22.81 -0.53 11.80
N SER A 570 23.24 -1.11 10.67
CA SER A 570 24.00 -0.33 9.67
C SER A 570 23.72 -0.55 8.17
N LEU A 571 22.75 -1.39 7.77
CA LEU A 571 22.38 -1.56 6.35
C LEU A 571 20.93 -1.20 5.98
N LEU A 572 19.99 -1.16 6.93
CA LEU A 572 18.63 -0.69 6.66
C LEU A 572 18.54 0.81 6.33
N LEU A 573 19.55 1.61 6.72
CA LEU A 573 19.54 3.06 6.53
C LEU A 573 19.99 3.52 5.12
N GLN A 574 20.49 2.61 4.27
CA GLN A 574 20.98 2.97 2.93
C GLN A 574 20.15 2.41 1.76
N TRP A 575 19.26 1.43 2.01
CA TRP A 575 18.28 1.03 0.99
C TRP A 575 17.10 2.02 0.89
N ALA A 576 16.77 2.70 2.00
CA ALA A 576 15.71 3.72 2.08
C ALA A 576 15.98 5.02 1.28
N LEU A 577 17.16 5.15 0.64
CA LEU A 577 17.54 6.29 -0.20
C LEU A 577 17.68 5.95 -1.70
N GLY A 578 17.46 4.70 -2.10
CA GLY A 578 17.63 4.27 -3.50
C GLY A 578 16.39 4.45 -4.40
N SER A 579 15.19 4.50 -3.82
CA SER A 579 13.92 4.45 -4.57
C SER A 579 13.45 5.79 -5.12
N VAL A 580 14.34 6.52 -5.81
CA VAL A 580 13.98 7.68 -6.65
C VAL A 580 14.63 7.53 -8.02
N MET A 581 14.06 6.66 -8.87
CA MET A 581 13.97 6.79 -10.33
C MET A 581 12.98 5.73 -10.84
N GLY A 582 11.90 6.18 -11.50
CA GLY A 582 10.76 5.32 -11.83
C GLY A 582 10.95 4.52 -13.12
N GLY A 583 10.61 3.22 -13.06
CA GLY A 583 10.30 2.41 -14.24
C GLY A 583 8.88 2.71 -14.73
N GLY A 584 8.68 3.83 -15.41
CA GLY A 584 7.40 4.16 -16.04
C GLY A 584 7.16 3.29 -17.27
N GLY A 585 5.99 2.64 -17.34
CA GLY A 585 5.58 1.88 -18.51
C GLY A 585 5.53 2.75 -19.78
N ALA A 586 5.81 2.15 -20.93
CA ALA A 586 5.98 2.85 -22.20
C ALA A 586 4.68 3.53 -22.68
N ALA A 587 4.49 4.80 -22.30
CA ALA A 587 3.83 5.74 -23.19
C ALA A 587 4.75 5.96 -24.41
N ALA A 588 4.16 6.04 -25.60
CA ALA A 588 4.87 6.54 -26.77
C ALA A 588 5.33 7.97 -26.47
N LYS A 589 6.60 8.13 -26.13
CA LYS A 589 7.24 9.44 -26.09
C LYS A 589 7.38 9.91 -27.53
N ASP A 590 7.05 11.17 -27.78
CA ASP A 590 7.57 11.86 -28.94
C ASP A 590 9.09 11.68 -28.91
N ALA A 591 9.62 11.06 -29.96
CA ALA A 591 10.99 10.61 -29.94
C ALA A 591 11.89 11.85 -30.09
N GLU A 592 12.56 12.23 -29.00
CA GLU A 592 13.52 13.35 -28.97
C GLU A 592 14.89 12.91 -29.48
N ASP A 593 15.62 13.84 -30.09
CA ASP A 593 16.99 13.61 -30.55
C ASP A 593 17.91 13.30 -29.36
N GLY A 594 18.68 12.22 -29.49
CA GLY A 594 19.75 11.92 -28.54
C GLY A 594 21.00 12.76 -28.84
N ILE A 595 21.85 12.91 -27.84
CA ILE A 595 22.98 13.85 -27.85
C ILE A 595 24.26 13.13 -27.49
N ILE A 596 25.28 13.31 -28.33
CA ILE A 596 26.69 12.94 -28.06
C ILE A 596 27.42 14.21 -27.60
N TYR A 597 28.23 14.11 -26.56
CA TYR A 597 28.92 15.24 -25.94
C TYR A 597 30.36 14.90 -25.53
N LEU A 598 31.22 15.91 -25.52
CA LEU A 598 32.54 15.89 -24.91
C LEU A 598 32.46 16.53 -23.53
N ARG A 599 32.97 15.83 -22.50
CA ARG A 599 33.23 16.35 -21.17
C ARG A 599 34.73 16.55 -21.02
N THR A 600 35.17 17.78 -20.77
CA THR A 600 36.57 18.11 -20.44
C THR A 600 36.69 18.50 -18.98
N SER A 601 37.58 17.84 -18.25
CA SER A 601 37.97 18.16 -16.87
C SER A 601 38.95 19.33 -16.82
N SER A 602 38.88 20.15 -15.77
CA SER A 602 39.92 21.16 -15.45
C SER A 602 41.31 20.59 -15.18
N LYS A 603 41.45 19.27 -15.02
CA LYS A 603 42.73 18.55 -14.92
C LYS A 603 43.25 18.04 -16.28
N GLY A 604 42.52 18.28 -17.37
CA GLY A 604 42.90 17.91 -18.75
C GLY A 604 42.28 16.60 -19.27
N GLY A 605 41.44 15.94 -18.48
CA GLY A 605 40.76 14.70 -18.87
C GLY A 605 39.64 14.91 -19.88
N GLU A 606 39.68 14.23 -21.02
CA GLU A 606 38.66 14.29 -22.08
C GLU A 606 37.82 12.99 -22.09
N TYR A 607 36.48 13.10 -22.12
CA TYR A 607 35.55 11.96 -22.11
C TYR A 607 34.39 12.21 -23.08
N VAL A 608 34.16 11.29 -24.03
CA VAL A 608 32.97 11.32 -24.91
C VAL A 608 31.85 10.51 -24.26
N GLY A 609 30.63 11.05 -24.26
CA GLY A 609 29.45 10.43 -23.66
C GLY A 609 28.17 10.62 -24.49
N GLN A 610 27.20 9.72 -24.32
CA GLN A 610 25.86 9.81 -24.91
C GLN A 610 24.73 10.02 -23.87
N VAL A 611 23.61 10.61 -24.32
CA VAL A 611 22.32 10.66 -23.61
C VAL A 611 21.14 10.68 -24.58
N GLY A 612 20.02 10.06 -24.22
CA GLY A 612 18.84 9.92 -25.09
C GLY A 612 17.90 11.13 -25.20
N ASN A 613 18.26 12.30 -24.64
CA ASN A 613 17.54 13.58 -24.82
C ASN A 613 18.24 14.76 -24.11
N ALA A 614 17.79 15.99 -24.40
CA ALA A 614 18.30 17.22 -23.80
C ALA A 614 18.07 17.34 -22.28
N ALA A 615 16.94 16.82 -21.76
CA ALA A 615 16.69 16.86 -20.32
C ALA A 615 17.71 16.01 -19.53
N ARG A 616 18.04 14.82 -20.05
CA ARG A 616 19.07 13.95 -19.48
C ARG A 616 20.48 14.53 -19.65
N TYR A 617 20.74 15.29 -20.72
CA TYR A 617 22.00 16.03 -20.89
C TYR A 617 22.21 17.06 -19.77
N ALA A 618 21.21 17.93 -19.53
CA ALA A 618 21.27 18.90 -18.44
C ALA A 618 21.42 18.23 -17.06
N GLN A 619 20.69 17.14 -16.82
CA GLN A 619 20.82 16.37 -15.57
C GLN A 619 22.22 15.76 -15.39
N ARG A 620 22.85 15.27 -16.47
CA ARG A 620 24.23 14.72 -16.42
C ARG A 620 25.27 15.75 -16.01
N GLN A 621 25.12 17.01 -16.43
CA GLN A 621 26.02 18.09 -16.01
C GLN A 621 25.94 18.32 -14.50
N LEU A 622 24.71 18.34 -13.95
CA LEU A 622 24.46 18.49 -12.52
C LEU A 622 24.96 17.28 -11.70
N GLU A 623 24.73 16.05 -12.19
CA GLU A 623 25.25 14.82 -11.57
C GLU A 623 26.78 14.85 -11.45
N HIS A 624 27.49 15.24 -12.52
CA HIS A 624 28.95 15.31 -12.50
C HIS A 624 29.49 16.38 -11.55
N ALA A 625 28.87 17.57 -11.50
CA ALA A 625 29.23 18.63 -10.57
C ALA A 625 29.00 18.22 -9.11
N ALA A 626 27.91 17.51 -8.82
CA ALA A 626 27.60 17.03 -7.47
C ALA A 626 28.53 15.92 -6.98
N LEU A 627 28.93 14.99 -7.87
CA LEU A 627 29.81 13.88 -7.55
C LEU A 627 31.30 14.29 -7.42
N ASN A 628 31.69 15.41 -8.02
CA ASN A 628 33.09 15.85 -8.11
C ASN A 628 33.24 17.32 -7.66
N PRO A 629 32.89 17.67 -6.41
CA PRO A 629 32.74 19.07 -5.96
C PRO A 629 34.06 19.88 -5.89
N THR A 630 35.20 19.27 -6.17
CA THR A 630 36.53 19.90 -6.16
C THR A 630 37.12 20.06 -7.58
N GLU A 631 36.33 19.80 -8.62
CA GLU A 631 36.77 19.78 -10.02
C GLU A 631 35.68 20.37 -10.92
N SER A 632 36.07 21.20 -11.90
CA SER A 632 35.13 21.79 -12.85
C SER A 632 35.17 21.05 -14.18
N PHE A 633 34.00 20.83 -14.78
CA PHE A 633 33.85 20.13 -16.05
C PHE A 633 33.16 21.03 -17.07
N VAL A 634 33.71 21.09 -18.27
CA VAL A 634 33.09 21.73 -19.43
C VAL A 634 32.42 20.65 -20.26
N PHE A 635 31.14 20.84 -20.60
CA PHE A 635 30.39 19.94 -21.47
C PHE A 635 30.10 20.64 -22.79
N GLN A 636 30.58 20.05 -23.89
CA GLN A 636 30.35 20.51 -25.26
C GLN A 636 29.52 19.47 -26.00
N GLU A 637 28.44 19.92 -26.64
CA GLU A 637 27.68 19.08 -27.57
C GLU A 637 28.49 18.82 -28.84
N LEU A 638 28.64 17.55 -29.23
CA LEU A 638 29.35 17.11 -30.43
C LEU A 638 28.38 16.83 -31.58
N GLU A 639 27.29 16.12 -31.29
CA GLU A 639 26.33 15.68 -32.29
C GLU A 639 24.92 15.47 -31.71
N ARG A 640 23.89 15.72 -32.52
CA ARG A 640 22.51 15.28 -32.28
C ARG A 640 22.15 14.18 -33.24
N VAL A 641 21.78 13.01 -32.71
CA VAL A 641 21.32 11.87 -33.51
C VAL A 641 19.80 11.94 -33.57
N ALA A 642 19.29 12.26 -34.76
CA ALA A 642 17.88 12.50 -34.97
C ALA A 642 17.04 11.27 -34.64
N ALA A 643 15.93 11.47 -33.93
CA ALA A 643 15.01 10.40 -33.60
C ALA A 643 14.44 9.71 -34.85
N GLY A 644 14.48 8.38 -34.89
CA GLY A 644 14.02 7.60 -36.05
C GLY A 644 14.96 7.60 -37.26
N SER A 645 16.15 8.20 -37.18
CA SER A 645 17.15 8.20 -38.26
C SER A 645 17.74 6.82 -38.60
N GLY A 646 17.50 5.81 -37.76
CA GLY A 646 18.06 4.45 -37.89
C GLY A 646 19.51 4.32 -37.39
N ARG A 647 20.21 5.42 -37.10
CA ARG A 647 21.54 5.41 -36.47
C ARG A 647 21.35 5.30 -34.94
N SER A 648 22.00 4.32 -34.31
CA SER A 648 21.98 4.22 -32.85
C SER A 648 22.94 5.23 -32.22
N LEU A 649 22.64 5.64 -30.99
CA LEU A 649 23.51 6.53 -30.22
C LEU A 649 24.85 5.87 -29.90
N ASP A 650 24.86 4.55 -29.67
CA ASP A 650 26.10 3.78 -29.40
C ASP A 650 27.09 3.84 -30.59
N VAL A 651 26.59 3.77 -31.83
CA VAL A 651 27.43 3.91 -33.03
C VAL A 651 27.98 5.34 -33.13
N ALA A 652 27.14 6.35 -32.88
CA ALA A 652 27.58 7.74 -32.92
C ALA A 652 28.59 8.06 -31.78
N GLU A 653 28.40 7.52 -30.57
CA GLU A 653 29.37 7.65 -29.47
C GLU A 653 30.72 7.03 -29.86
N GLU A 654 30.70 5.81 -30.42
CA GLU A 654 31.90 5.08 -30.84
C GLU A 654 32.60 5.74 -32.05
N ASP A 655 31.86 6.35 -32.99
CA ASP A 655 32.40 7.16 -34.09
C ASP A 655 33.29 8.30 -33.53
N TRP A 656 32.77 9.05 -32.55
CA TRP A 656 33.48 10.17 -31.91
C TRP A 656 34.64 9.72 -31.02
N ILE A 657 34.52 8.59 -30.32
CA ILE A 657 35.62 7.99 -29.56
C ILE A 657 36.79 7.63 -30.49
N ARG A 658 36.50 7.01 -31.65
CA ARG A 658 37.51 6.58 -32.61
C ARG A 658 38.15 7.75 -33.36
N ALA A 659 37.35 8.75 -33.75
CA ALA A 659 37.86 9.99 -34.36
C ALA A 659 38.71 10.83 -33.37
N GLY A 660 38.41 10.77 -32.07
CA GLY A 660 39.15 11.47 -31.01
C GLY A 660 40.50 10.83 -30.60
N GLY A 661 40.93 9.76 -31.30
CA GLY A 661 42.17 9.04 -31.02
C GLY A 661 42.02 7.88 -30.02
N GLY A 662 40.80 7.58 -29.54
CA GLY A 662 40.49 6.43 -28.69
C GLY A 662 40.86 6.56 -27.20
N PRO A 663 40.65 5.48 -26.43
CA PRO A 663 41.02 5.38 -25.01
C PRO A 663 42.53 5.56 -24.77
N GLN A 664 42.88 6.13 -23.61
CA GLN A 664 44.27 6.22 -23.13
C GLN A 664 44.94 4.84 -23.00
N SER A 665 44.18 3.80 -22.67
CA SER A 665 44.63 2.40 -22.62
C SER A 665 45.07 1.82 -23.97
N THR A 666 44.70 2.46 -25.09
CA THR A 666 45.17 2.14 -26.45
C THR A 666 46.12 3.20 -27.05
N GLY A 667 46.61 4.14 -26.24
CA GLY A 667 47.50 5.23 -26.69
C GLY A 667 46.79 6.51 -27.12
N GLY A 668 45.48 6.60 -26.88
CA GLY A 668 44.64 7.75 -27.22
C GLY A 668 44.61 8.86 -26.15
N ARG A 669 43.73 9.84 -26.36
CA ARG A 669 43.57 11.00 -25.46
C ARG A 669 42.45 10.84 -24.43
N LEU A 670 41.45 10.00 -24.70
CA LEU A 670 40.22 9.93 -23.91
C LEU A 670 40.37 9.07 -22.65
N GLU A 671 39.85 9.53 -21.52
CA GLU A 671 39.85 8.81 -20.23
C GLU A 671 38.91 7.57 -20.20
N ASN A 672 38.19 7.30 -21.28
CA ASN A 672 37.12 6.29 -21.29
C ASN A 672 37.65 4.90 -21.67
N ASP A 673 37.80 3.99 -20.70
CA ASP A 673 38.09 2.57 -20.95
C ASP A 673 36.86 1.76 -21.43
N ARG A 674 35.66 2.36 -21.51
CA ARG A 674 34.47 1.66 -22.04
C ARG A 674 34.44 1.70 -23.56
N HIS A 675 34.95 0.65 -24.19
CA HIS A 675 34.44 0.22 -25.49
C HIS A 675 33.04 -0.38 -25.31
N GLN A 676 31.98 0.34 -25.72
CA GLN A 676 30.63 -0.22 -25.73
C GLN A 676 30.42 -1.17 -26.93
N MET A 677 31.21 -1.01 -28.00
CA MET A 677 31.24 -1.93 -29.12
C MET A 677 32.66 -2.41 -29.44
N ASN A 678 32.82 -3.72 -29.62
CA ASN A 678 34.02 -4.25 -30.25
C ASN A 678 34.01 -3.95 -31.76
N ASP A 679 35.18 -4.02 -32.39
CA ASP A 679 35.38 -3.71 -33.82
C ASP A 679 34.48 -4.50 -34.77
N GLU A 680 34.00 -5.68 -34.38
CA GLU A 680 33.11 -6.49 -35.21
C GLU A 680 31.64 -6.06 -35.05
N ALA A 681 31.19 -5.74 -33.84
CA ALA A 681 29.88 -5.18 -33.58
C ALA A 681 29.71 -3.81 -34.24
N TYR A 682 30.70 -2.92 -34.12
CA TYR A 682 30.71 -1.60 -34.74
C TYR A 682 30.62 -1.68 -36.28
N ARG A 683 31.37 -2.58 -36.93
CA ARG A 683 31.25 -2.84 -38.37
C ARG A 683 29.89 -3.40 -38.77
N ARG A 684 29.30 -4.33 -37.99
CA ARG A 684 27.95 -4.86 -38.24
C ARG A 684 26.86 -3.79 -38.12
N ALA A 685 27.10 -2.77 -37.31
CA ALA A 685 26.20 -1.62 -37.12
C ALA A 685 26.40 -0.49 -38.17
N GLY A 686 27.28 -0.68 -39.16
CA GLY A 686 27.52 0.27 -40.25
C GLY A 686 28.66 1.27 -39.99
N GLY A 687 29.32 1.19 -38.84
CA GLY A 687 30.48 2.01 -38.50
C GLY A 687 31.68 1.72 -39.40
N THR A 688 32.38 2.77 -39.83
CA THR A 688 33.62 2.66 -40.63
C THR A 688 34.83 2.87 -39.72
N ILE A 689 35.74 1.91 -39.69
CA ILE A 689 36.95 2.01 -38.86
C ILE A 689 37.99 2.85 -39.61
N ASN A 690 38.05 4.13 -39.27
CA ASN A 690 39.13 5.04 -39.64
C ASN A 690 39.91 5.40 -38.37
N TYR A 691 41.01 4.68 -38.11
CA TYR A 691 42.00 5.13 -37.14
C TYR A 691 42.86 6.25 -37.77
N PRO A 692 43.19 7.34 -37.05
CA PRO A 692 44.17 8.33 -37.47
C PRO A 692 45.58 7.76 -37.67
#